data_AF-A0A923HXH0-F1
#
_entry.id   AF-A0A923HXH0-F1
#
_cell.length_a   1.000
_cell.length_b   1.000
_cell.length_c   1.000
_cell.angle_alpha   90.00
_cell.angle_beta   90.00
_cell.angle_gamma   90.00
#
_symmetry.space_group_name_H-M   'P 1'
#
loop_
_entity.id
_entity.type
_entity.pdbx_description
1 polymer ?
#
loop_
_entity_poly.entity_id
_entity_poly.type
_entity_poly.pdbx_seq_one_letter_code
_entity_poly.pdbx_strand_id
1 'polypeptide(L)'
;MISLFKSAHSGCSRCAQPHHNDTRFCSVCGLDFDAPAQHVLLAPDEVAIGFHATKLGDFLALHAQHAHQLHIQIFQYGQVHDLTQDQALSVDKQSAAGIFITRKGRFDVNVVVDDLHTAEFLPLQANIRLQLHVAQTREFAEQFMSGSCRVTLTDLQTLFSPSVRQQCLEMTNAHTLRELQDQVGLQQHLQQEIKATLAAQLEKLGLALDRIQVQELRHDKLSSARESLGEKLGSLYLIIDHQRANNAHRKQIDALYSEAEWQQIARDEERVRLRYRREEMRQQLGNDLSWLYLRGEHENAKKRLSRAKLRQDEAERLHAIQLRELELYARIAEASTRKQAIEQGAASAVQELEHQLREKKDQQQNEVDEWLHIRTLARIKMRSESELAQMHSKEAAQLLQQKIEHQLQAQRLEHDLEVNQRQQQSLRQQEQAAWLHEQQRQLQLREQALEEEAHQTRLLSLSLETEVRAREFKRIQAWEDELAQQRQQQLQSESVLKAQQQAVQMATLKQQIAQLEHQQAQQQALAQHDKLSRTLALEAQYAELEQQRQQQSHVAQAQAELEVQLRKFEAIAALSETSKIAVADQANAAMLTDVLKLQTMAAMSPEQILAIQAAQSEHAAQAVAEVKRQTHGLSWEDTVRMLHERVQEERAQRQAEQERRHEIDLQNAQGLAFARTPPYGPLQGK
;
A
#
# COMPACT_ATOMS: atom_id res chain seq x y z
N MET A 1 -29.45 49.50 -50.65
CA MET A 1 -28.84 49.22 -51.96
C MET A 1 -27.95 48.00 -51.75
N ILE A 2 -28.24 46.78 -52.21
CA ILE A 2 -28.96 46.32 -53.40
C ILE A 2 -29.63 44.98 -53.06
N SER A 3 -30.95 44.92 -53.23
CA SER A 3 -31.75 43.71 -53.38
C SER A 3 -31.87 43.39 -54.88
N LEU A 4 -30.91 42.66 -55.43
CA LEU A 4 -30.90 42.13 -56.80
C LEU A 4 -30.07 40.84 -56.67
N PHE A 5 -30.56 39.60 -56.74
CA PHE A 5 -31.55 39.01 -57.62
C PHE A 5 -32.30 37.90 -56.86
N LYS A 6 -33.55 38.14 -56.48
CA LYS A 6 -34.53 37.05 -56.31
C LYS A 6 -35.34 37.01 -57.59
N SER A 7 -34.88 36.28 -58.60
CA SER A 7 -35.77 35.83 -59.66
C SER A 7 -36.71 34.81 -59.03
N ALA A 8 -37.92 35.25 -58.71
CA ALA A 8 -39.04 34.36 -58.44
C ALA A 8 -39.35 33.61 -59.73
N HIS A 9 -38.70 32.48 -59.95
CA HIS A 9 -39.22 31.48 -60.87
C HIS A 9 -40.42 30.87 -60.17
N SER A 10 -41.62 31.23 -60.61
CA SER A 10 -42.87 30.77 -60.01
C SER A 10 -43.18 29.30 -60.31
N GLY A 11 -42.25 28.52 -60.88
CA GLY A 11 -42.43 27.09 -61.11
C GLY A 11 -41.15 26.27 -61.27
N CYS A 12 -41.28 24.92 -61.18
CA CYS A 12 -40.19 23.93 -61.31
C CYS A 12 -39.38 24.21 -62.59
N SER A 13 -38.05 24.33 -62.47
CA SER A 13 -37.13 24.54 -63.61
C SER A 13 -37.19 23.41 -64.66
N ARG A 14 -37.73 22.24 -64.31
CA ARG A 14 -37.83 21.04 -65.17
C ARG A 14 -39.21 20.78 -65.77
N CYS A 15 -40.31 21.21 -65.13
CA CYS A 15 -41.68 20.98 -65.64
C CYS A 15 -42.60 22.22 -65.63
N ALA A 16 -42.08 23.38 -65.27
CA ALA A 16 -42.78 24.67 -65.23
C ALA A 16 -44.06 24.74 -64.34
N GLN A 17 -44.30 23.74 -63.48
CA GLN A 17 -45.44 23.72 -62.55
C GLN A 17 -45.23 24.64 -61.34
N PRO A 18 -46.29 25.30 -60.82
CA PRO A 18 -46.16 26.24 -59.71
C PRO A 18 -45.72 25.56 -58.41
N HIS A 19 -44.88 26.26 -57.64
CA HIS A 19 -44.44 25.77 -56.33
C HIS A 19 -45.61 25.77 -55.34
N HIS A 20 -45.88 24.64 -54.70
CA HIS A 20 -46.71 24.60 -53.50
C HIS A 20 -45.81 24.82 -52.27
N ASN A 21 -46.14 25.82 -51.45
CA ASN A 21 -45.27 26.37 -50.39
C ASN A 21 -44.83 25.37 -49.30
N ASP A 22 -45.47 24.20 -49.20
CA ASP A 22 -45.18 23.21 -48.14
C ASP A 22 -44.33 22.02 -48.59
N THR A 23 -43.98 21.92 -49.88
CA THR A 23 -43.23 20.78 -50.43
C THR A 23 -41.88 21.19 -51.00
N ARG A 24 -40.80 20.63 -50.47
CA ARG A 24 -39.42 20.83 -50.97
C ARG A 24 -39.19 20.26 -52.37
N PHE A 25 -40.01 19.31 -52.78
CA PHE A 25 -39.95 18.68 -54.09
C PHE A 25 -41.15 19.09 -54.93
N CYS A 26 -40.95 19.19 -56.24
CA CYS A 26 -42.08 19.31 -57.15
C CYS A 26 -42.84 17.98 -57.24
N SER A 27 -44.16 18.04 -57.04
CA SER A 27 -45.10 16.91 -57.11
C SER A 27 -45.20 16.22 -58.48
N VAL A 28 -44.58 16.79 -59.51
CA VAL A 28 -44.60 16.27 -60.90
C VAL A 28 -43.21 15.86 -61.37
N CYS A 29 -42.22 16.75 -61.26
CA CYS A 29 -40.87 16.51 -61.78
C CYS A 29 -39.95 15.78 -60.77
N GLY A 30 -40.31 15.76 -59.47
CA GLY A 30 -39.46 15.24 -58.39
C GLY A 30 -38.22 16.07 -58.09
N LEU A 31 -38.10 17.25 -58.73
CA LEU A 31 -36.94 18.13 -58.58
C LEU A 31 -37.00 18.82 -57.21
N ASP A 32 -35.89 18.71 -56.48
CA ASP A 32 -35.64 19.46 -55.24
C ASP A 32 -35.41 20.93 -55.58
N PHE A 33 -36.18 21.82 -54.96
CA PHE A 33 -36.09 23.26 -55.21
C PHE A 33 -34.81 23.88 -54.64
N ASP A 34 -34.15 23.21 -53.69
CA ASP A 34 -32.91 23.67 -53.03
C ASP A 34 -31.62 23.10 -53.67
N ALA A 35 -31.73 22.19 -54.65
CA ALA A 35 -30.56 21.57 -55.30
C ALA A 35 -29.93 22.49 -56.38
N PRO A 36 -28.59 22.49 -56.52
CA PRO A 36 -27.91 23.23 -57.59
C PRO A 36 -28.38 22.71 -58.96
N ALA A 37 -28.49 23.62 -59.95
CA ALA A 37 -29.07 23.39 -61.29
C ALA A 37 -28.26 22.44 -62.20
N GLN A 38 -27.85 21.28 -61.69
CA GLN A 38 -27.28 20.19 -62.46
C GLN A 38 -28.38 19.15 -62.71
N HIS A 39 -28.47 18.66 -63.96
CA HIS A 39 -29.53 17.79 -64.45
C HIS A 39 -29.51 16.34 -63.89
N VAL A 40 -28.89 16.10 -62.74
CA VAL A 40 -28.75 14.76 -62.15
C VAL A 40 -29.83 14.55 -61.09
N LEU A 41 -30.53 13.42 -61.19
CA LEU A 41 -31.61 13.02 -60.27
C LEU A 41 -31.16 12.75 -58.83
N LEU A 42 -29.91 12.36 -58.63
CA LEU A 42 -29.26 12.19 -57.34
C LEU A 42 -27.92 12.90 -57.35
N ALA A 43 -27.67 13.81 -56.41
CA ALA A 43 -26.33 14.41 -56.21
C ALA A 43 -25.33 13.34 -55.76
N PRO A 44 -24.01 13.47 -56.00
CA PRO A 44 -22.97 12.49 -55.66
C PRO A 44 -23.02 11.97 -54.20
N ASP A 45 -23.52 12.77 -53.26
CA ASP A 45 -23.61 12.43 -51.83
C ASP A 45 -24.98 11.88 -51.38
N GLU A 46 -25.92 11.69 -52.31
CA GLU A 46 -27.26 11.15 -52.03
C GLU A 46 -27.38 9.69 -52.43
N VAL A 47 -27.91 8.87 -51.53
CA VAL A 47 -28.11 7.43 -51.76
C VAL A 47 -29.52 7.14 -52.26
N ALA A 48 -30.51 7.84 -51.70
CA ALA A 48 -31.91 7.66 -52.08
C ALA A 48 -32.77 8.90 -51.86
N ILE A 49 -33.84 9.03 -52.66
CA ILE A 49 -34.88 10.04 -52.50
C ILE A 49 -36.25 9.36 -52.57
N GLY A 50 -37.11 9.67 -51.61
CA GLY A 50 -38.53 9.30 -51.59
C GLY A 50 -39.42 10.54 -51.66
N PHE A 51 -40.39 10.56 -52.57
CA PHE A 51 -41.40 11.63 -52.63
C PHE A 51 -42.73 11.10 -53.18
N HIS A 52 -43.80 11.88 -53.03
CA HIS A 52 -45.13 11.53 -53.51
C HIS A 52 -45.43 12.32 -54.79
N ALA A 53 -45.75 11.63 -55.87
CA ALA A 53 -46.19 12.23 -57.12
C ALA A 53 -47.71 12.20 -57.23
N THR A 54 -48.31 13.30 -57.69
CA THR A 54 -49.78 13.41 -57.89
C THR A 54 -50.25 12.76 -59.19
N LYS A 55 -49.38 12.73 -60.20
CA LYS A 55 -49.60 12.05 -61.49
C LYS A 55 -48.34 11.31 -61.92
N LEU A 56 -48.43 9.98 -62.01
CA LEU A 56 -47.28 9.15 -62.38
C LEU A 56 -46.87 9.26 -63.85
N GLY A 57 -47.83 9.47 -64.76
CA GLY A 57 -47.57 9.51 -66.20
C GLY A 57 -46.52 10.55 -66.60
N ASP A 58 -46.54 11.72 -65.95
CA ASP A 58 -45.64 12.83 -66.24
C ASP A 58 -44.21 12.54 -65.74
N PHE A 59 -44.07 11.85 -64.60
CA PHE A 59 -42.78 11.41 -64.08
C PHE A 59 -42.14 10.34 -64.97
N LEU A 60 -42.92 9.33 -65.39
CA LEU A 60 -42.42 8.23 -66.22
C LEU A 60 -41.91 8.72 -67.58
N ALA A 61 -42.58 9.72 -68.18
CA ALA A 61 -42.17 10.30 -69.46
C ALA A 61 -40.83 11.04 -69.37
N LEU A 62 -40.54 11.69 -68.23
CA LEU A 62 -39.35 12.52 -68.05
C LEU A 62 -38.10 11.74 -67.60
N HIS A 63 -38.26 10.55 -67.01
CA HIS A 63 -37.17 9.85 -66.32
C HIS A 63 -36.89 8.43 -66.84
N ALA A 64 -37.61 7.96 -67.86
CA ALA A 64 -37.39 6.65 -68.49
C ALA A 64 -35.95 6.42 -68.96
N GLN A 65 -35.23 7.48 -69.38
CA GLN A 65 -33.85 7.41 -69.86
C GLN A 65 -32.82 7.18 -68.74
N HIS A 66 -33.13 7.53 -67.48
CA HIS A 66 -32.21 7.40 -66.33
C HIS A 66 -32.31 6.03 -65.61
N ALA A 67 -33.23 5.16 -66.04
CA ALA A 67 -33.46 3.83 -65.44
C ALA A 67 -32.25 2.87 -65.51
N HIS A 68 -31.27 3.14 -66.38
CA HIS A 68 -30.04 2.34 -66.47
C HIS A 68 -29.15 2.48 -65.22
N GLN A 69 -29.13 3.66 -64.59
CA GLN A 69 -28.19 3.99 -63.50
C GLN A 69 -28.85 3.95 -62.12
N LEU A 70 -30.17 4.10 -62.07
CA LEU A 70 -30.97 4.21 -60.85
C LEU A 70 -31.99 3.08 -60.77
N HIS A 71 -32.34 2.69 -59.56
CA HIS A 71 -33.46 1.79 -59.30
C HIS A 71 -34.62 2.62 -58.78
N ILE A 72 -35.73 2.61 -59.52
CA ILE A 72 -36.92 3.39 -59.20
C ILE A 72 -38.03 2.43 -58.83
N GLN A 73 -38.55 2.56 -57.61
CA GLN A 73 -39.69 1.82 -57.10
C GLN A 73 -40.90 2.74 -57.01
N ILE A 74 -42.05 2.22 -57.39
CA ILE A 74 -43.33 2.91 -57.36
C ILE A 74 -44.26 2.18 -56.39
N PHE A 75 -44.77 2.91 -55.40
CA PHE A 75 -45.71 2.43 -54.40
C PHE A 75 -47.12 2.93 -54.75
N GLN A 76 -48.00 2.00 -55.13
CA GLN A 76 -49.41 2.28 -55.44
C GLN A 76 -50.31 1.22 -54.80
N TYR A 77 -51.39 1.66 -54.13
CA TYR A 77 -52.43 0.77 -53.58
C TYR A 77 -51.90 -0.42 -52.74
N GLY A 78 -50.78 -0.25 -52.05
CA GLY A 78 -50.13 -1.31 -51.26
C GLY A 78 -49.30 -2.31 -52.07
N GLN A 79 -49.13 -2.09 -53.38
CA GLN A 79 -48.24 -2.84 -54.26
C GLN A 79 -46.99 -2.03 -54.61
N VAL A 80 -45.85 -2.73 -54.74
CA VAL A 80 -44.55 -2.17 -55.09
C VAL A 80 -44.22 -2.61 -56.51
N HIS A 81 -43.96 -1.65 -57.40
CA HIS A 81 -43.58 -1.90 -58.79
C HIS A 81 -42.17 -1.38 -59.07
N ASP A 82 -41.32 -2.25 -59.59
CA ASP A 82 -39.94 -1.91 -59.94
C ASP A 82 -39.84 -1.52 -61.42
N LEU A 83 -39.33 -0.31 -61.70
CA LEU A 83 -39.04 0.12 -63.07
C LEU A 83 -37.77 -0.59 -63.57
N THR A 84 -37.95 -1.69 -64.30
CA THR A 84 -36.91 -2.32 -65.14
C THR A 84 -37.28 -2.13 -66.61
N GLN A 85 -36.27 -2.09 -67.49
CA GLN A 85 -36.39 -1.49 -68.82
C GLN A 85 -37.37 -2.13 -69.80
N ASP A 86 -37.91 -3.31 -69.49
CA ASP A 86 -38.61 -4.13 -70.48
C ASP A 86 -40.00 -4.61 -70.02
N GLN A 87 -40.53 -4.12 -68.89
CA GLN A 87 -41.85 -4.55 -68.41
C GLN A 87 -42.93 -3.48 -68.63
N ALA A 88 -44.02 -3.88 -69.29
CA ALA A 88 -45.26 -3.11 -69.35
C ALA A 88 -45.86 -3.05 -67.94
N LEU A 89 -45.63 -1.93 -67.25
CA LEU A 89 -46.09 -1.72 -65.88
C LEU A 89 -47.62 -1.74 -65.83
N SER A 90 -48.18 -2.63 -65.00
CA SER A 90 -49.59 -2.64 -64.60
C SER A 90 -49.86 -1.54 -63.55
N VAL A 91 -49.45 -0.31 -63.86
CA VAL A 91 -49.45 0.84 -62.96
C VAL A 91 -50.42 1.87 -63.50
N ASP A 92 -51.30 2.36 -62.62
CA ASP A 92 -52.27 3.39 -62.98
C ASP A 92 -51.56 4.73 -63.13
N LYS A 93 -51.35 5.14 -64.38
CA LYS A 93 -50.59 6.36 -64.73
C LYS A 93 -51.23 7.67 -64.24
N GLN A 94 -52.50 7.64 -63.84
CA GLN A 94 -53.28 8.81 -63.44
C GLN A 94 -53.45 8.96 -61.92
N SER A 95 -53.10 7.95 -61.12
CA SER A 95 -53.24 8.00 -59.67
C SER A 95 -51.95 8.48 -59.00
N ALA A 96 -52.10 8.98 -57.77
CA ALA A 96 -50.98 9.39 -56.94
C ALA A 96 -50.18 8.16 -56.49
N ALA A 97 -48.86 8.31 -56.40
CA ALA A 97 -47.97 7.23 -56.01
C ALA A 97 -46.75 7.75 -55.22
N GLY A 98 -46.26 6.92 -54.31
CA GLY A 98 -44.93 7.12 -53.74
C GLY A 98 -43.88 6.68 -54.75
N ILE A 99 -42.89 7.51 -54.99
CA ILE A 99 -41.74 7.18 -55.85
C ILE A 99 -40.51 7.16 -54.96
N PHE A 100 -39.72 6.10 -55.11
CA PHE A 100 -38.46 5.94 -54.41
C PHE A 100 -37.34 5.65 -55.40
N ILE A 101 -36.32 6.50 -55.40
CA ILE A 101 -35.19 6.42 -56.32
C ILE A 101 -33.96 6.07 -55.49
N THR A 102 -33.30 4.96 -55.83
CA THR A 102 -32.05 4.51 -55.19
C THR A 102 -30.95 4.31 -56.22
N ARG A 103 -29.70 4.34 -55.75
CA ARG A 103 -28.53 4.01 -56.58
C ARG A 103 -28.37 2.51 -56.74
N LYS A 104 -28.06 2.08 -57.98
CA LYS A 104 -27.63 0.71 -58.28
C LYS A 104 -26.14 0.46 -58.00
N GLY A 105 -25.33 1.52 -58.00
CA GLY A 105 -23.89 1.44 -57.82
C GLY A 105 -23.47 1.33 -56.34
N ARG A 106 -22.27 0.79 -56.12
CA ARG A 106 -21.60 0.79 -54.82
C ARG A 106 -21.23 2.21 -54.42
N PHE A 107 -21.36 2.53 -53.14
CA PHE A 107 -20.96 3.81 -52.57
C PHE A 107 -20.14 3.61 -51.31
N ASP A 108 -19.27 4.58 -51.03
CA ASP A 108 -18.34 4.52 -49.91
C ASP A 108 -18.76 5.49 -48.81
N VAL A 109 -18.89 4.96 -47.60
CA VAL A 109 -19.17 5.73 -46.39
C VAL A 109 -17.91 5.76 -45.54
N ASN A 110 -17.30 6.94 -45.40
CA ASN A 110 -16.16 7.14 -44.52
C ASN A 110 -16.65 7.49 -43.11
N VAL A 111 -16.25 6.75 -42.10
CA VAL A 111 -16.55 6.99 -40.69
C VAL A 111 -15.25 7.32 -39.98
N VAL A 112 -15.18 8.53 -39.44
CA VAL A 112 -14.09 8.95 -38.55
C VAL A 112 -14.57 8.76 -37.11
N VAL A 113 -13.80 7.99 -36.35
CA VAL A 113 -14.08 7.73 -34.93
C VAL A 113 -12.97 8.35 -34.11
N ASP A 114 -13.35 9.40 -33.38
CA ASP A 114 -12.50 10.09 -32.41
C ASP A 114 -12.75 9.53 -30.98
N ASP A 115 -11.86 9.89 -30.05
CA ASP A 115 -11.87 9.45 -28.64
C ASP A 115 -11.73 7.93 -28.43
N LEU A 116 -11.01 7.23 -29.31
CA LEU A 116 -10.62 5.85 -29.02
C LEU A 116 -9.45 5.85 -28.03
N HIS A 117 -9.43 4.88 -27.13
CA HIS A 117 -8.38 4.76 -26.12
C HIS A 117 -7.79 3.35 -26.16
N THR A 118 -6.47 3.24 -25.98
CA THR A 118 -5.81 1.95 -25.75
C THR A 118 -6.04 1.45 -24.33
N ALA A 119 -5.59 0.23 -24.01
CA ALA A 119 -5.48 -0.25 -22.62
C ALA A 119 -4.72 0.73 -21.69
N GLU A 120 -3.74 1.45 -22.24
CA GLU A 120 -2.95 2.50 -21.56
C GLU A 120 -3.60 3.90 -21.59
N PHE A 121 -4.86 4.00 -21.99
CA PHE A 121 -5.60 5.27 -22.16
C PHE A 121 -4.97 6.28 -23.14
N LEU A 122 -4.23 5.81 -24.13
CA LEU A 122 -3.65 6.67 -25.17
C LEU A 122 -4.70 6.97 -26.26
N PRO A 123 -4.85 8.24 -26.68
CA PRO A 123 -5.87 8.65 -27.64
C PRO A 123 -5.53 8.14 -29.05
N LEU A 124 -6.53 7.57 -29.70
CA LEU A 124 -6.48 7.04 -31.04
C LEU A 124 -7.61 7.62 -31.89
N GLN A 125 -7.34 7.76 -33.18
CA GLN A 125 -8.32 8.09 -34.21
C GLN A 125 -8.36 6.95 -35.22
N ALA A 126 -9.56 6.48 -35.55
CA ALA A 126 -9.76 5.47 -36.58
C ALA A 126 -10.53 6.05 -37.77
N ASN A 127 -10.00 5.85 -38.98
CA ASN A 127 -10.69 6.16 -40.22
C ASN A 127 -11.08 4.86 -40.95
N ILE A 128 -12.38 4.64 -41.09
CA ILE A 128 -12.95 3.40 -41.61
C ILE A 128 -13.79 3.72 -42.83
N ARG A 129 -13.48 3.08 -43.97
CA ARG A 129 -14.25 3.17 -45.21
C ARG A 129 -15.10 1.91 -45.37
N LEU A 130 -16.41 2.11 -45.42
CA LEU A 130 -17.41 1.08 -45.64
C LEU A 130 -17.89 1.15 -47.10
N GLN A 131 -17.69 0.08 -47.87
CA GLN A 131 -18.26 -0.03 -49.22
C GLN A 131 -19.60 -0.74 -49.14
N LEU A 132 -20.67 -0.01 -49.44
CA LEU A 132 -22.06 -0.46 -49.30
C LEU A 132 -22.77 -0.44 -50.65
N HIS A 133 -23.80 -1.28 -50.77
CA HIS A 133 -24.80 -1.18 -51.82
C HIS A 133 -26.19 -1.52 -51.27
N VAL A 134 -27.24 -1.08 -51.96
CA VAL A 134 -28.62 -1.44 -51.61
C VAL A 134 -28.92 -2.82 -52.16
N ALA A 135 -29.12 -3.81 -51.28
CA ALA A 135 -29.41 -5.19 -51.68
C ALA A 135 -30.91 -5.48 -51.72
N GLN A 136 -31.65 -5.01 -50.71
CA GLN A 136 -33.10 -5.16 -50.61
C GLN A 136 -33.77 -3.79 -50.64
N THR A 137 -34.16 -3.36 -51.83
CA THR A 137 -34.70 -2.01 -52.04
C THR A 137 -36.05 -1.80 -51.36
N ARG A 138 -36.85 -2.87 -51.22
CA ARG A 138 -38.15 -2.82 -50.53
C ARG A 138 -38.02 -2.56 -49.03
N GLU A 139 -37.16 -3.31 -48.33
CA GLU A 139 -36.95 -3.16 -46.88
C GLU A 139 -36.33 -1.79 -46.57
N PHE A 140 -35.39 -1.36 -47.41
CA PHE A 140 -34.80 -0.03 -47.34
C PHE A 140 -35.87 1.05 -47.55
N ALA A 141 -36.75 0.91 -48.55
CA ALA A 141 -37.85 1.85 -48.75
C ALA A 141 -38.82 1.90 -47.55
N GLU A 142 -39.26 0.75 -47.03
CA GLU A 142 -40.23 0.69 -45.92
C GLU A 142 -39.73 1.40 -44.65
N GLN A 143 -38.43 1.38 -44.37
CA GLN A 143 -37.85 2.02 -43.18
C GLN A 143 -37.57 3.50 -43.35
N PHE A 144 -37.24 3.95 -44.56
CA PHE A 144 -36.96 5.36 -44.82
C PHE A 144 -38.20 6.16 -45.29
N MET A 145 -39.31 5.51 -45.65
CA MET A 145 -40.53 6.13 -46.23
C MET A 145 -41.58 6.64 -45.23
N SER A 146 -41.19 7.20 -44.09
CA SER A 146 -42.12 8.00 -43.28
C SER A 146 -42.22 9.45 -43.81
N GLY A 147 -42.68 9.64 -45.05
CA GLY A 147 -42.83 10.96 -45.71
C GLY A 147 -41.88 11.19 -46.89
N SER A 148 -41.71 12.46 -47.32
CA SER A 148 -40.71 12.82 -48.34
C SER A 148 -39.32 12.84 -47.70
N CYS A 149 -38.48 11.86 -48.04
CA CYS A 149 -37.18 11.65 -47.40
C CYS A 149 -36.03 11.75 -48.42
N ARG A 150 -34.88 12.21 -47.94
CA ARG A 150 -33.62 12.22 -48.67
C ARG A 150 -32.59 11.57 -47.77
N VAL A 151 -31.99 10.47 -48.22
CA VAL A 151 -30.96 9.75 -47.48
C VAL A 151 -29.61 10.18 -48.03
N THR A 152 -28.89 10.96 -47.24
CA THR A 152 -27.53 11.39 -47.56
C THR A 152 -26.50 10.44 -46.98
N LEU A 153 -25.28 10.48 -47.52
CA LEU A 153 -24.15 9.75 -46.93
C LEU A 153 -23.89 10.18 -45.47
N THR A 154 -24.14 11.44 -45.13
CA THR A 154 -23.98 11.94 -43.75
C THR A 154 -25.00 11.32 -42.79
N ASP A 155 -26.24 11.11 -43.23
CA ASP A 155 -27.26 10.44 -42.39
C ASP A 155 -26.84 9.00 -42.09
N LEU A 156 -26.36 8.28 -43.12
CA LEU A 156 -25.81 6.92 -42.95
C LEU A 156 -24.58 6.90 -42.05
N GLN A 157 -23.70 7.90 -42.13
CA GLN A 157 -22.56 8.04 -41.20
C GLN A 157 -23.05 8.16 -39.76
N THR A 158 -24.07 8.99 -39.48
CA THR A 158 -24.59 9.16 -38.12
C THR A 158 -25.23 7.90 -37.56
N LEU A 159 -25.86 7.08 -38.41
CA LEU A 159 -26.47 5.82 -38.01
C LEU A 159 -25.44 4.75 -37.67
N PHE A 160 -24.36 4.64 -38.46
CA PHE A 160 -23.35 3.60 -38.26
C PHE A 160 -22.25 3.97 -37.25
N SER A 161 -22.00 5.27 -37.06
CA SER A 161 -20.99 5.79 -36.13
C SER A 161 -21.04 5.14 -34.73
N PRO A 162 -22.19 5.04 -34.02
CA PRO A 162 -22.21 4.49 -32.66
C PRO A 162 -21.84 3.01 -32.60
N SER A 163 -22.30 2.20 -33.56
CA SER A 163 -22.00 0.76 -33.58
C SER A 163 -20.55 0.48 -33.98
N VAL A 164 -20.03 1.21 -34.97
CA VAL A 164 -18.61 1.14 -35.34
C VAL A 164 -17.73 1.60 -34.18
N ARG A 165 -18.10 2.69 -33.50
CA ARG A 165 -17.39 3.22 -32.35
C ARG A 165 -17.33 2.23 -31.20
N GLN A 166 -18.45 1.59 -30.87
CA GLN A 166 -18.49 0.61 -29.78
C GLN A 166 -17.53 -0.56 -30.04
N GLN A 167 -17.55 -1.11 -31.25
CA GLN A 167 -16.67 -2.23 -31.61
C GLN A 167 -15.20 -1.82 -31.66
N CYS A 168 -14.91 -0.60 -32.15
CA CYS A 168 -13.56 -0.06 -32.08
C CYS A 168 -13.09 0.11 -30.63
N LEU A 169 -13.95 0.60 -29.72
CA LEU A 169 -13.61 0.79 -28.31
C LEU A 169 -13.34 -0.53 -27.59
N GLU A 170 -14.18 -1.54 -27.79
CA GLU A 170 -14.01 -2.86 -27.18
C GLU A 170 -12.65 -3.46 -27.54
N MET A 171 -12.24 -3.34 -28.80
CA MET A 171 -10.95 -3.84 -29.28
C MET A 171 -9.76 -2.96 -28.90
N THR A 172 -9.85 -1.63 -29.02
CA THR A 172 -8.72 -0.76 -28.65
C THR A 172 -8.44 -0.80 -27.15
N ASN A 173 -9.49 -0.92 -26.31
CA ASN A 173 -9.32 -1.02 -24.86
C ASN A 173 -8.63 -2.32 -24.42
N ALA A 174 -8.75 -3.40 -25.20
CA ALA A 174 -8.13 -4.68 -24.88
C ALA A 174 -6.63 -4.71 -25.22
N HIS A 175 -6.15 -3.81 -26.07
CA HIS A 175 -4.80 -3.86 -26.63
C HIS A 175 -3.93 -2.68 -26.22
N THR A 176 -2.64 -2.98 -26.01
CA THR A 176 -1.61 -1.95 -25.79
C THR A 176 -1.18 -1.33 -27.12
N LEU A 177 -0.60 -0.12 -27.06
CA LEU A 177 -0.06 0.57 -28.24
C LEU A 177 0.99 -0.27 -28.98
N ARG A 178 1.75 -1.09 -28.23
CA ARG A 178 2.79 -1.97 -28.76
C ARG A 178 2.20 -3.14 -29.54
N GLU A 179 1.18 -3.78 -28.99
CA GLU A 179 0.45 -4.87 -29.66
C GLU A 179 -0.22 -4.40 -30.96
N LEU A 180 -0.77 -3.18 -30.96
CA LEU A 180 -1.36 -2.56 -32.15
C LEU A 180 -0.35 -2.33 -33.29
N GLN A 181 0.95 -2.22 -32.99
CA GLN A 181 2.00 -2.03 -33.99
C GLN A 181 2.65 -3.33 -34.47
N ASP A 182 2.89 -4.27 -33.55
CA ASP A 182 3.57 -5.52 -33.85
C ASP A 182 2.64 -6.53 -34.55
N GLN A 183 1.32 -6.41 -34.38
CA GLN A 183 0.35 -7.33 -34.97
C GLN A 183 -0.12 -6.87 -36.36
N VAL A 184 0.47 -7.48 -37.40
CA VAL A 184 0.07 -7.29 -38.81
C VAL A 184 -1.39 -7.73 -39.09
N GLY A 185 -1.99 -8.54 -38.21
CA GLY A 185 -3.36 -9.08 -38.37
C GLY A 185 -4.48 -8.29 -37.68
N LEU A 186 -4.19 -7.33 -36.81
CA LEU A 186 -5.22 -6.69 -35.98
C LEU A 186 -6.23 -5.88 -36.80
N GLN A 187 -5.76 -5.20 -37.85
CA GLN A 187 -6.66 -4.51 -38.79
C GLN A 187 -7.61 -5.48 -39.50
N GLN A 188 -7.17 -6.71 -39.79
CA GLN A 188 -8.01 -7.73 -40.41
C GLN A 188 -9.03 -8.28 -39.41
N HIS A 189 -8.63 -8.47 -38.15
CA HIS A 189 -9.52 -8.91 -37.09
C HIS A 189 -10.61 -7.87 -36.78
N LEU A 190 -10.23 -6.60 -36.63
CA LEU A 190 -11.16 -5.49 -36.45
C LEU A 190 -12.11 -5.33 -37.65
N GLN A 191 -11.61 -5.55 -38.88
CA GLN A 191 -12.48 -5.61 -40.07
C GLN A 191 -13.51 -6.74 -40.00
N GLN A 192 -13.14 -7.91 -39.46
CA GLN A 192 -14.05 -9.05 -39.34
C GLN A 192 -15.13 -8.83 -38.28
N GLU A 193 -14.79 -8.27 -37.12
CA GLU A 193 -15.75 -8.00 -36.05
C GLU A 193 -16.73 -6.88 -36.41
N ILE A 194 -16.23 -5.80 -37.00
CA ILE A 194 -17.09 -4.74 -37.53
C ILE A 194 -17.97 -5.31 -38.65
N LYS A 195 -17.44 -6.19 -39.51
CA LYS A 195 -18.26 -6.83 -40.55
C LYS A 195 -19.37 -7.69 -39.94
N ALA A 196 -19.08 -8.48 -38.91
CA ALA A 196 -20.06 -9.34 -38.27
C ALA A 196 -21.19 -8.55 -37.60
N THR A 197 -20.86 -7.48 -36.88
CA THR A 197 -21.84 -6.63 -36.18
C THR A 197 -22.65 -5.76 -37.12
N LEU A 198 -22.00 -5.11 -38.10
CA LEU A 198 -22.70 -4.28 -39.07
C LEU A 198 -23.54 -5.10 -40.04
N ALA A 199 -23.12 -6.31 -40.43
CA ALA A 199 -23.90 -7.13 -41.36
C ALA A 199 -25.33 -7.38 -40.85
N ALA A 200 -25.49 -7.70 -39.57
CA ALA A 200 -26.80 -7.94 -38.96
C ALA A 200 -27.67 -6.68 -38.86
N GLN A 201 -27.06 -5.50 -38.72
CA GLN A 201 -27.78 -4.23 -38.71
C GLN A 201 -28.14 -3.77 -40.13
N LEU A 202 -27.22 -3.95 -41.08
CA LEU A 202 -27.40 -3.56 -42.48
C LEU A 202 -28.44 -4.43 -43.18
N GLU A 203 -28.50 -5.73 -42.87
CA GLU A 203 -29.53 -6.63 -43.39
C GLU A 203 -30.92 -6.15 -42.99
N LYS A 204 -31.12 -5.72 -41.73
CA LYS A 204 -32.39 -5.13 -41.28
C LYS A 204 -32.73 -3.85 -42.05
N LEU A 205 -31.74 -3.06 -42.44
CA LEU A 205 -31.92 -1.83 -43.21
C LEU A 205 -32.07 -2.06 -44.72
N GLY A 206 -31.95 -3.31 -45.21
CA GLY A 206 -31.93 -3.61 -46.65
C GLY A 206 -30.62 -3.23 -47.38
N LEU A 207 -29.56 -2.95 -46.63
CA LEU A 207 -28.22 -2.64 -47.14
C LEU A 207 -27.31 -3.87 -47.06
N ALA A 208 -26.40 -4.03 -48.02
CA ALA A 208 -25.37 -5.06 -47.97
C ALA A 208 -23.96 -4.45 -47.97
N LEU A 209 -23.06 -5.13 -47.26
CA LEU A 209 -21.68 -4.72 -47.08
C LEU A 209 -20.76 -5.58 -47.93
N ASP A 210 -20.11 -4.94 -48.92
CA ASP A 210 -19.17 -5.63 -49.81
C ASP A 210 -17.78 -5.72 -49.18
N ARG A 211 -17.25 -4.60 -48.69
CA ARG A 211 -15.89 -4.51 -48.15
C ARG A 211 -15.78 -3.45 -47.06
N ILE A 212 -15.05 -3.78 -46.00
CA ILE A 212 -14.60 -2.83 -44.98
C ILE A 212 -13.11 -2.63 -45.16
N GLN A 213 -12.67 -1.37 -45.17
CA GLN A 213 -11.27 -1.02 -45.12
C GLN A 213 -11.04 -0.08 -43.95
N VAL A 214 -10.26 -0.54 -42.97
CA VAL A 214 -9.69 0.34 -41.94
C VAL A 214 -8.52 1.03 -42.62
N GLN A 215 -8.69 2.30 -43.00
CA GLN A 215 -7.67 3.02 -43.75
C GLN A 215 -6.49 3.30 -42.83
N GLU A 216 -6.76 3.87 -41.66
CA GLU A 216 -5.70 4.28 -40.74
C GLU A 216 -6.21 4.20 -39.29
N LEU A 217 -5.39 3.58 -38.43
CA LEU A 217 -5.45 3.71 -36.98
C LEU A 217 -4.33 4.68 -36.60
N ARG A 218 -4.69 5.95 -36.43
CA ARG A 218 -3.74 7.03 -36.17
C ARG A 218 -3.62 7.28 -34.68
N HIS A 219 -2.37 7.50 -34.29
CA HIS A 219 -2.01 8.05 -32.99
C HIS A 219 -1.13 9.26 -33.27
N ASP A 220 -1.57 10.45 -32.87
CA ASP A 220 -1.01 11.73 -33.35
C ASP A 220 0.51 11.81 -33.16
N LYS A 221 1.00 11.48 -31.97
CA LYS A 221 2.45 11.52 -31.67
C LYS A 221 3.27 10.44 -32.37
N LEU A 222 2.67 9.30 -32.69
CA LEU A 222 3.35 8.24 -33.42
C LEU A 222 3.41 8.57 -34.91
N SER A 223 2.35 9.20 -35.43
CA SER A 223 2.31 9.62 -36.83
C SER A 223 3.35 10.70 -37.12
N SER A 224 3.48 11.72 -36.25
CA SER A 224 4.50 12.75 -36.39
C SER A 224 5.92 12.19 -36.22
N ALA A 225 6.12 11.25 -35.31
CA ALA A 225 7.40 10.54 -35.18
C ALA A 225 7.72 9.74 -36.46
N ARG A 226 6.75 9.04 -37.05
CA ARG A 226 6.91 8.30 -38.32
C ARG A 226 7.22 9.21 -39.49
N GLU A 227 6.59 10.38 -39.59
CA GLU A 227 6.88 11.37 -40.65
C GLU A 227 8.31 11.90 -40.49
N SER A 228 8.71 12.29 -39.28
CA SER A 228 10.07 12.74 -38.98
C SER A 228 11.14 11.66 -39.20
N LEU A 229 10.77 10.38 -39.05
CA LEU A 229 11.63 9.24 -39.32
C LEU A 229 11.64 8.92 -40.81
N GLY A 230 10.54 9.02 -41.53
CA GLY A 230 10.47 8.84 -42.98
C GLY A 230 11.42 9.77 -43.73
N GLU A 231 11.52 11.02 -43.27
CA GLU A 231 12.50 12.00 -43.76
C GLU A 231 13.96 11.57 -43.49
N LYS A 232 14.23 10.92 -42.35
CA LYS A 232 15.57 10.44 -41.98
C LYS A 232 15.93 9.11 -42.63
N LEU A 233 14.96 8.22 -42.80
CA LEU A 233 15.09 6.86 -43.33
C LEU A 233 15.38 6.83 -44.83
N GLY A 234 15.13 7.91 -45.57
CA GLY A 234 15.57 8.08 -46.96
C GLY A 234 17.09 8.00 -47.15
N SER A 235 17.89 8.04 -46.06
CA SER A 235 19.35 8.07 -46.10
C SER A 235 20.08 6.78 -45.68
N LEU A 236 19.40 5.78 -45.09
CA LEU A 236 20.09 4.69 -44.39
C LEU A 236 19.33 3.36 -44.45
N TYR A 237 19.50 2.58 -45.52
CA TYR A 237 19.02 1.20 -45.55
C TYR A 237 20.08 0.20 -46.03
N LEU A 238 20.67 -0.53 -45.07
CA LEU A 238 21.25 -1.86 -45.28
C LEU A 238 20.72 -2.82 -44.21
N ILE A 239 20.56 -4.09 -44.58
CA ILE A 239 19.70 -5.11 -43.97
C ILE A 239 20.09 -5.50 -42.52
N ILE A 240 21.31 -5.18 -42.06
CA ILE A 240 21.76 -5.39 -40.66
C ILE A 240 21.18 -4.31 -39.71
N ASP A 241 20.78 -3.15 -40.25
CA ASP A 241 20.19 -2.07 -39.47
C ASP A 241 18.73 -2.31 -39.11
N HIS A 242 18.03 -3.34 -39.64
CA HIS A 242 16.61 -3.52 -39.35
C HIS A 242 16.35 -3.82 -37.86
N GLN A 243 17.16 -4.67 -37.21
CA GLN A 243 16.99 -4.95 -35.78
C GLN A 243 17.43 -3.77 -34.90
N ARG A 244 18.46 -3.02 -35.31
CA ARG A 244 18.89 -1.80 -34.61
C ARG A 244 17.89 -0.67 -34.79
N ALA A 245 17.29 -0.54 -35.98
CA ALA A 245 16.21 0.38 -36.29
C ALA A 245 14.96 -0.01 -35.51
N ASN A 246 14.61 -1.29 -35.40
CA ASN A 246 13.50 -1.74 -34.56
C ASN A 246 13.75 -1.48 -33.07
N ASN A 247 14.98 -1.69 -32.57
CA ASN A 247 15.33 -1.38 -31.19
C ASN A 247 15.40 0.13 -30.94
N ALA A 248 15.86 0.92 -31.91
CA ALA A 248 15.83 2.38 -31.85
C ALA A 248 14.39 2.90 -31.93
N HIS A 249 13.53 2.27 -32.74
CA HIS A 249 12.10 2.55 -32.84
C HIS A 249 11.39 2.22 -31.53
N ARG A 250 11.71 1.09 -30.88
CA ARG A 250 11.24 0.75 -29.53
C ARG A 250 11.65 1.80 -28.49
N LYS A 251 12.93 2.19 -28.48
CA LYS A 251 13.42 3.26 -27.59
C LYS A 251 12.78 4.62 -27.88
N GLN A 252 12.45 4.91 -29.13
CA GLN A 252 11.77 6.12 -29.53
C GLN A 252 10.30 6.10 -29.13
N ILE A 253 9.62 4.94 -29.21
CA ILE A 253 8.25 4.75 -28.67
C ILE A 253 8.22 5.04 -27.17
N ASP A 254 9.20 4.50 -26.42
CA ASP A 254 9.32 4.73 -24.99
C ASP A 254 9.60 6.21 -24.64
N ALA A 255 10.15 6.97 -25.60
CA ALA A 255 10.44 8.40 -25.46
C ALA A 255 9.35 9.33 -26.00
N LEU A 256 8.23 8.81 -26.54
CA LEU A 256 7.15 9.63 -27.14
C LEU A 256 6.40 10.46 -26.10
N TYR A 257 6.41 10.00 -24.86
CA TYR A 257 5.71 10.64 -23.76
C TYR A 257 6.71 10.99 -22.67
N SER A 258 6.73 12.28 -22.33
CA SER A 258 7.48 12.75 -21.18
C SER A 258 6.82 12.29 -19.88
N GLU A 259 7.58 12.23 -18.79
CA GLU A 259 7.07 11.86 -17.46
C GLU A 259 5.92 12.78 -16.99
N ALA A 260 5.95 14.06 -17.38
CA ALA A 260 4.89 15.02 -17.10
C ALA A 260 3.58 14.68 -17.86
N GLU A 261 3.68 14.15 -19.07
CA GLU A 261 2.51 13.74 -19.86
C GLU A 261 1.95 12.41 -19.35
N TRP A 262 2.79 11.48 -18.89
CA TRP A 262 2.32 10.29 -18.18
C TRP A 262 1.54 10.64 -16.90
N GLN A 263 2.00 11.65 -16.15
CA GLN A 263 1.24 12.15 -15.00
C GLN A 263 -0.09 12.81 -15.40
N GLN A 264 -0.16 13.48 -16.56
CA GLN A 264 -1.42 14.02 -17.08
C GLN A 264 -2.38 12.91 -17.51
N ILE A 265 -1.88 11.90 -18.23
CA ILE A 265 -2.64 10.71 -18.63
C ILE A 265 -3.17 9.97 -17.40
N ALA A 266 -2.35 9.79 -16.35
CA ALA A 266 -2.78 9.18 -15.09
C ALA A 266 -3.91 9.99 -14.41
N ARG A 267 -3.83 11.33 -14.43
CA ARG A 267 -4.91 12.19 -13.91
C ARG A 267 -6.17 12.09 -14.77
N ASP A 268 -6.04 11.92 -16.08
CA ASP A 268 -7.18 11.75 -16.98
C ASP A 268 -7.82 10.38 -16.83
N GLU A 269 -7.02 9.33 -16.65
CA GLU A 269 -7.45 7.98 -16.29
C GLU A 269 -8.20 7.96 -14.96
N GLU A 270 -7.65 8.58 -13.91
CA GLU A 270 -8.33 8.74 -12.63
C GLU A 270 -9.67 9.49 -12.81
N ARG A 271 -9.72 10.54 -13.63
CA ARG A 271 -10.95 11.28 -13.93
C ARG A 271 -11.98 10.46 -14.69
N VAL A 272 -11.57 9.62 -15.64
CA VAL A 272 -12.47 8.73 -16.40
C VAL A 272 -12.98 7.60 -15.50
N ARG A 273 -12.10 6.96 -14.71
CA ARG A 273 -12.51 5.96 -13.70
C ARG A 273 -13.50 6.52 -12.70
N LEU A 274 -13.27 7.74 -12.21
CA LEU A 274 -14.21 8.42 -11.32
C LEU A 274 -15.55 8.74 -11.99
N ARG A 275 -15.57 9.03 -13.29
CA ARG A 275 -16.82 9.24 -14.05
C ARG A 275 -17.59 7.93 -14.20
N TYR A 276 -16.93 6.86 -14.65
CA TYR A 276 -17.56 5.54 -14.79
C TYR A 276 -18.08 5.04 -13.44
N ARG A 277 -17.30 5.18 -12.36
CA ARG A 277 -17.72 4.84 -10.99
C ARG A 277 -18.93 5.67 -10.52
N ARG A 278 -19.00 6.95 -10.89
CA ARG A 278 -20.18 7.79 -10.61
C ARG A 278 -21.41 7.35 -11.42
N GLU A 279 -21.20 6.86 -12.64
CA GLU A 279 -22.27 6.36 -13.51
C GLU A 279 -22.79 5.01 -13.03
N GLU A 280 -21.92 4.08 -12.63
CA GLU A 280 -22.31 2.84 -11.95
C GLU A 280 -23.09 3.12 -10.67
N MET A 281 -22.66 4.10 -9.87
CA MET A 281 -23.39 4.53 -8.68
C MET A 281 -24.76 5.12 -9.00
N ARG A 282 -24.87 5.86 -10.12
CA ARG A 282 -26.15 6.34 -10.62
C ARG A 282 -27.01 5.22 -11.18
N GLN A 283 -26.45 4.13 -11.71
CA GLN A 283 -27.21 2.98 -12.19
C GLN A 283 -27.71 2.14 -11.01
N GLN A 284 -26.86 1.86 -10.03
CA GLN A 284 -27.21 1.11 -8.81
C GLN A 284 -28.24 1.83 -7.94
N LEU A 285 -28.14 3.16 -7.85
CA LEU A 285 -29.06 3.99 -7.05
C LEU A 285 -30.09 4.74 -7.90
N GLY A 286 -30.13 4.51 -9.22
CA GLY A 286 -30.90 5.31 -10.17
C GLY A 286 -32.39 5.31 -9.88
N ASN A 287 -32.92 4.15 -9.51
CA ASN A 287 -34.32 4.01 -9.11
C ASN A 287 -34.61 4.72 -7.77
N ASP A 288 -33.68 4.66 -6.82
CA ASP A 288 -33.85 5.23 -5.46
C ASP A 288 -33.61 6.75 -5.39
N LEU A 289 -32.80 7.28 -6.32
CA LEU A 289 -32.46 8.69 -6.41
C LEU A 289 -33.40 9.44 -7.36
N SER A 290 -33.83 8.81 -8.46
CA SER A 290 -34.75 9.41 -9.44
C SER A 290 -36.01 9.97 -8.78
N TRP A 291 -36.61 9.22 -7.86
CA TRP A 291 -37.79 9.67 -7.11
C TRP A 291 -37.51 10.89 -6.20
N LEU A 292 -36.30 11.00 -5.62
CA LEU A 292 -35.89 12.17 -4.83
C LEU A 292 -35.63 13.40 -5.71
N TYR A 293 -35.06 13.20 -6.91
CA TYR A 293 -34.86 14.26 -7.90
C TYR A 293 -36.19 14.78 -8.45
N LEU A 294 -37.16 13.90 -8.71
CA LEU A 294 -38.53 14.25 -9.13
C LEU A 294 -39.30 15.02 -8.05
N ARG A 295 -39.01 14.80 -6.77
CA ARG A 295 -39.56 15.56 -5.64
C ARG A 295 -38.87 16.92 -5.39
N GLY A 296 -37.77 17.22 -6.09
CA GLY A 296 -36.94 18.40 -5.85
C GLY A 296 -36.02 18.30 -4.61
N GLU A 297 -35.90 17.13 -3.98
CA GLU A 297 -35.08 16.90 -2.79
C GLU A 297 -33.62 16.61 -3.14
N HIS A 298 -32.97 17.53 -3.86
CA HIS A 298 -31.60 17.35 -4.36
C HIS A 298 -30.56 17.15 -3.25
N GLU A 299 -30.76 17.73 -2.08
CA GLU A 299 -29.85 17.55 -0.94
C GLU A 299 -29.90 16.15 -0.35
N ASN A 300 -31.09 15.55 -0.28
CA ASN A 300 -31.27 14.19 0.24
C ASN A 300 -30.68 13.17 -0.72
N ALA A 301 -30.83 13.39 -2.04
CA ALA A 301 -30.17 12.60 -3.07
C ALA A 301 -28.64 12.70 -2.95
N LYS A 302 -28.08 13.91 -2.77
CA LYS A 302 -26.63 14.11 -2.54
C LYS A 302 -26.14 13.42 -1.27
N LYS A 303 -26.88 13.49 -0.17
CA LYS A 303 -26.55 12.81 1.10
C LYS A 303 -26.59 11.28 0.96
N ARG A 304 -27.51 10.73 0.17
CA ARG A 304 -27.56 9.28 -0.12
C ARG A 304 -26.38 8.85 -0.99
N LEU A 305 -26.06 9.62 -2.03
CA LEU A 305 -24.89 9.38 -2.87
C LEU A 305 -23.58 9.43 -2.07
N SER A 306 -23.41 10.41 -1.17
CA SER A 306 -22.21 10.49 -0.34
C SER A 306 -22.10 9.33 0.66
N ARG A 307 -23.21 8.90 1.28
CA ARG A 307 -23.24 7.71 2.15
C ARG A 307 -22.92 6.43 1.39
N ALA A 308 -23.48 6.27 0.18
CA ALA A 308 -23.20 5.11 -0.64
C ALA A 308 -21.74 5.09 -1.10
N LYS A 309 -21.18 6.26 -1.44
CA LYS A 309 -19.75 6.41 -1.73
C LYS A 309 -18.88 6.02 -0.54
N LEU A 310 -19.20 6.51 0.66
CA LEU A 310 -18.48 6.13 1.88
C LEU A 310 -18.52 4.61 2.13
N ARG A 311 -19.67 3.96 1.92
CA ARG A 311 -19.79 2.50 2.05
C ARG A 311 -18.97 1.73 1.02
N GLN A 312 -18.90 2.21 -0.22
CA GLN A 312 -18.04 1.61 -1.24
C GLN A 312 -16.56 1.84 -0.94
N ASP A 313 -16.18 3.06 -0.53
CA ASP A 313 -14.80 3.36 -0.14
C ASP A 313 -14.39 2.51 1.08
N GLU A 314 -15.30 2.26 2.03
CA GLU A 314 -15.11 1.31 3.13
C GLU A 314 -14.99 -0.14 2.64
N ALA A 315 -15.82 -0.57 1.69
CA ALA A 315 -15.75 -1.92 1.11
C ALA A 315 -14.45 -2.15 0.31
N GLU A 316 -14.01 -1.16 -0.48
CA GLU A 316 -12.72 -1.19 -1.20
C GLU A 316 -11.56 -1.27 -0.21
N ARG A 317 -11.60 -0.51 0.89
CA ARG A 317 -10.60 -0.61 1.97
C ARG A 317 -10.59 -2.01 2.59
N LEU A 318 -11.76 -2.57 2.89
CA LEU A 318 -11.86 -3.92 3.44
C LEU A 318 -11.36 -4.97 2.45
N HIS A 319 -11.67 -4.85 1.17
CA HIS A 319 -11.15 -5.74 0.14
C HIS A 319 -9.64 -5.60 -0.06
N ALA A 320 -9.09 -4.38 -0.01
CA ALA A 320 -7.65 -4.16 -0.07
C ALA A 320 -6.94 -4.76 1.16
N ILE A 321 -7.54 -4.65 2.35
CA ILE A 321 -7.04 -5.30 3.56
C ILE A 321 -7.11 -6.82 3.41
N GLN A 322 -8.23 -7.37 2.95
CA GLN A 322 -8.40 -8.81 2.71
C GLN A 322 -7.42 -9.37 1.68
N LEU A 323 -7.19 -8.66 0.56
CA LEU A 323 -6.20 -9.06 -0.44
C LEU A 323 -4.79 -9.08 0.15
N ARG A 324 -4.44 -8.09 0.96
CA ARG A 324 -3.14 -8.04 1.65
C ARG A 324 -3.01 -9.10 2.73
N GLU A 325 -4.08 -9.40 3.46
CA GLU A 325 -4.13 -10.53 4.40
C GLU A 325 -3.94 -11.86 3.67
N LEU A 326 -4.61 -12.04 2.52
CA LEU A 326 -4.44 -13.21 1.66
C LEU A 326 -3.01 -13.31 1.10
N GLU A 327 -2.39 -12.20 0.72
CA GLU A 327 -0.97 -12.17 0.31
C GLU A 327 -0.04 -12.56 1.46
N LEU A 328 -0.29 -12.08 2.68
CA LEU A 328 0.46 -12.47 3.87
C LEU A 328 0.26 -13.95 4.20
N TYR A 329 -0.97 -14.45 4.13
CA TYR A 329 -1.28 -15.86 4.35
C TYR A 329 -0.67 -16.75 3.26
N ALA A 330 -0.67 -16.31 2.00
CA ALA A 330 -0.02 -17.02 0.89
C ALA A 330 1.50 -17.13 1.13
N ARG A 331 2.16 -16.04 1.53
CA ARG A 331 3.59 -16.04 1.89
C ARG A 331 3.89 -16.94 3.10
N ILE A 332 3.02 -16.96 4.10
CA ILE A 332 3.15 -17.86 5.26
C ILE A 332 2.94 -19.32 4.84
N ALA A 333 2.00 -19.60 3.92
CA ALA A 333 1.73 -20.93 3.42
C ALA A 333 2.86 -21.46 2.51
N GLU A 334 3.53 -20.59 1.75
CA GLU A 334 4.68 -20.92 0.91
C GLU A 334 5.97 -21.13 1.73
N ALA A 335 6.05 -20.60 2.95
CA ALA A 335 7.21 -20.75 3.83
C ALA A 335 7.17 -22.08 4.61
N SER A 336 8.18 -22.93 4.42
CA SER A 336 8.28 -24.22 5.11
C SER A 336 8.70 -24.11 6.58
N THR A 337 9.30 -22.98 6.99
CA THR A 337 9.75 -22.72 8.37
C THR A 337 9.52 -21.27 8.78
N ARG A 338 9.33 -21.02 10.09
CA ARG A 338 9.14 -19.67 10.68
C ARG A 338 10.29 -18.71 10.35
N LYS A 339 11.52 -19.20 10.19
CA LYS A 339 12.68 -18.38 9.81
C LYS A 339 12.62 -17.93 8.34
N GLN A 340 12.21 -18.82 7.42
CA GLN A 340 11.98 -18.47 6.02
C GLN A 340 10.86 -17.45 5.82
N ALA A 341 9.77 -17.53 6.59
CA ALA A 341 8.70 -16.53 6.54
C ALA A 341 9.16 -15.13 6.98
N ILE A 342 10.11 -15.06 7.92
CA ILE A 342 10.71 -13.79 8.37
C ILE A 342 11.69 -13.26 7.31
N GLU A 343 12.49 -14.14 6.70
CA GLU A 343 13.43 -13.79 5.61
C GLU A 343 12.72 -13.34 4.31
N GLN A 344 11.53 -13.88 4.03
CA GLN A 344 10.67 -13.46 2.91
C GLN A 344 9.89 -12.16 3.16
N GLY A 345 10.21 -11.43 4.24
CA GLY A 345 9.74 -10.05 4.44
C GLY A 345 8.39 -9.89 5.15
N ALA A 346 7.85 -10.92 5.81
CA ALA A 346 6.64 -10.77 6.61
C ALA A 346 6.86 -9.80 7.80
N ALA A 347 8.07 -9.79 8.38
CA ALA A 347 8.42 -8.86 9.45
C ALA A 347 8.57 -7.41 8.96
N SER A 348 9.13 -7.20 7.77
CA SER A 348 9.26 -5.85 7.19
C SER A 348 7.89 -5.30 6.76
N ALA A 349 7.01 -6.13 6.19
CA ALA A 349 5.65 -5.73 5.85
C ALA A 349 4.82 -5.31 7.09
N VAL A 350 4.97 -6.03 8.22
CA VAL A 350 4.32 -5.63 9.48
C VAL A 350 4.90 -4.31 10.01
N GLN A 351 6.21 -4.12 9.94
CA GLN A 351 6.85 -2.85 10.34
C GLN A 351 6.43 -1.67 9.46
N GLU A 352 6.29 -1.87 8.15
CA GLU A 352 5.77 -0.87 7.22
C GLU A 352 4.31 -0.50 7.54
N LEU A 353 3.47 -1.48 7.85
CA LEU A 353 2.09 -1.24 8.28
C LEU A 353 2.02 -0.50 9.62
N GLU A 354 2.88 -0.83 10.58
CA GLU A 354 2.99 -0.10 11.84
C GLU A 354 3.45 1.35 11.62
N HIS A 355 4.40 1.57 10.71
CA HIS A 355 4.85 2.92 10.34
C HIS A 355 3.73 3.72 9.67
N GLN A 356 3.04 3.15 8.68
CA GLN A 356 1.90 3.81 8.02
C GLN A 356 0.75 4.09 9.00
N LEU A 357 0.52 3.22 9.99
CA LEU A 357 -0.47 3.47 11.04
C LEU A 357 -0.04 4.59 11.99
N ARG A 358 1.26 4.68 12.33
CA ARG A 358 1.80 5.79 13.12
C ARG A 358 1.70 7.11 12.35
N GLU A 359 2.14 7.15 11.10
CA GLU A 359 2.04 8.33 10.24
C GLU A 359 0.59 8.81 10.09
N LYS A 360 -0.38 7.89 9.87
CA LYS A 360 -1.79 8.25 9.80
C LYS A 360 -2.34 8.76 11.14
N LYS A 361 -1.89 8.20 12.27
CA LYS A 361 -2.28 8.69 13.60
C LYS A 361 -1.72 10.09 13.85
N ASP A 362 -0.48 10.34 13.47
CA ASP A 362 0.16 11.65 13.61
C ASP A 362 -0.52 12.68 12.71
N GLN A 363 -0.87 12.31 11.46
CA GLN A 363 -1.68 13.15 10.56
C GLN A 363 -3.06 13.46 11.15
N GLN A 364 -3.75 12.46 11.71
CA GLN A 364 -5.05 12.69 12.37
C GLN A 364 -4.92 13.58 13.60
N GLN A 365 -3.86 13.44 14.40
CA GLN A 365 -3.61 14.31 15.54
C GLN A 365 -3.35 15.75 15.10
N ASN A 366 -2.52 15.94 14.06
CA ASN A 366 -2.26 17.27 13.48
C ASN A 366 -3.55 17.92 12.96
N GLU A 367 -4.39 17.18 12.22
CA GLU A 367 -5.69 17.68 11.75
C GLU A 367 -6.60 18.05 12.92
N VAL A 368 -6.68 17.23 13.97
CA VAL A 368 -7.49 17.52 15.16
C VAL A 368 -6.99 18.79 15.86
N ASP A 369 -5.67 18.98 15.98
CA ASP A 369 -5.06 20.16 16.59
C ASP A 369 -5.30 21.43 15.75
N GLU A 370 -5.22 21.34 14.42
CA GLU A 370 -5.60 22.41 13.49
C GLU A 370 -7.07 22.79 13.62
N TRP A 371 -7.96 21.80 13.72
CA TRP A 371 -9.40 22.04 13.93
C TRP A 371 -9.69 22.66 15.30
N LEU A 372 -8.96 22.27 16.34
CA LEU A 372 -9.05 22.90 17.65
C LEU A 372 -8.60 24.36 17.58
N HIS A 373 -7.49 24.65 16.89
CA HIS A 373 -6.97 26.00 16.65
C HIS A 373 -7.99 26.90 15.91
N ILE A 374 -8.61 26.39 14.84
CA ILE A 374 -9.64 27.14 14.10
C ILE A 374 -10.88 27.38 14.98
N ARG A 375 -11.30 26.39 15.77
CA ARG A 375 -12.49 26.49 16.63
C ARG A 375 -12.31 27.50 17.77
N THR A 376 -11.12 27.57 18.36
CA THR A 376 -10.81 28.56 19.41
C THR A 376 -10.74 29.97 18.83
N LEU A 377 -10.10 30.16 17.66
CA LEU A 377 -10.11 31.45 16.96
C LEU A 377 -11.52 31.91 16.61
N ALA A 378 -12.35 31.00 16.09
CA ALA A 378 -13.76 31.29 15.79
C ALA A 378 -14.53 31.68 17.05
N ARG A 379 -14.29 31.02 18.19
CA ARG A 379 -14.93 31.39 19.47
C ARG A 379 -14.51 32.79 19.95
N ILE A 380 -13.25 33.16 19.78
CA ILE A 380 -12.74 34.49 20.15
C ILE A 380 -13.41 35.56 19.28
N LYS A 381 -13.49 35.35 17.95
CA LYS A 381 -14.16 36.26 17.01
C LYS A 381 -15.68 36.34 17.23
N MET A 382 -16.33 35.22 17.51
CA MET A 382 -17.76 35.23 17.81
C MET A 382 -18.05 36.03 19.09
N ARG A 383 -17.21 35.89 20.11
CA ARG A 383 -17.37 36.64 21.36
C ARG A 383 -17.28 38.15 21.11
N SER A 384 -16.32 38.58 20.31
CA SER A 384 -16.14 40.01 20.02
C SER A 384 -17.18 40.57 19.06
N GLU A 385 -17.62 39.81 18.06
CA GLU A 385 -18.77 40.17 17.22
C GLU A 385 -20.05 40.28 18.05
N SER A 386 -20.23 39.42 19.05
CA SER A 386 -21.36 39.52 19.98
C SER A 386 -21.26 40.75 20.89
N GLU A 387 -20.05 41.13 21.32
CA GLU A 387 -19.81 42.36 22.09
C GLU A 387 -20.12 43.60 21.23
N LEU A 388 -19.71 43.62 19.96
CA LEU A 388 -20.04 44.70 19.02
C LEU A 388 -21.54 44.79 18.75
N ALA A 389 -22.19 43.66 18.46
CA ALA A 389 -23.64 43.64 18.22
C ALA A 389 -24.43 44.15 19.43
N GLN A 390 -24.01 43.81 20.65
CA GLN A 390 -24.62 44.34 21.87
C GLN A 390 -24.45 45.86 22.00
N MET A 391 -23.24 46.38 21.72
CA MET A 391 -22.99 47.82 21.80
C MET A 391 -23.76 48.60 20.73
N HIS A 392 -23.72 48.16 19.46
CA HIS A 392 -24.51 48.76 18.38
C HIS A 392 -26.02 48.70 18.64
N SER A 393 -26.53 47.60 19.22
CA SER A 393 -27.96 47.49 19.54
C SER A 393 -28.40 48.51 20.60
N LYS A 394 -27.54 48.79 21.60
CA LYS A 394 -27.82 49.79 22.65
C LYS A 394 -27.79 51.21 22.07
N GLU A 395 -26.79 51.53 21.26
CA GLU A 395 -26.65 52.85 20.63
C GLU A 395 -27.77 53.11 19.61
N ALA A 396 -28.11 52.11 18.79
CA ALA A 396 -29.21 52.21 17.84
C ALA A 396 -30.55 52.37 18.56
N ALA A 397 -30.79 51.65 19.66
CA ALA A 397 -32.00 51.80 20.45
C ALA A 397 -32.15 53.20 21.05
N GLN A 398 -31.06 53.81 21.54
CA GLN A 398 -31.06 55.17 22.09
C GLN A 398 -31.39 56.22 21.02
N LEU A 399 -30.75 56.16 19.85
CA LEU A 399 -31.06 57.07 18.73
C LEU A 399 -32.49 56.88 18.21
N LEU A 400 -32.97 55.64 18.14
CA LEU A 400 -34.33 55.35 17.72
C LEU A 400 -35.36 55.91 18.71
N GLN A 401 -35.12 55.80 20.02
CA GLN A 401 -35.98 56.42 21.03
C GLN A 401 -36.05 57.94 20.84
N GLN A 402 -34.91 58.61 20.65
CA GLN A 402 -34.86 60.05 20.42
C GLN A 402 -35.58 60.47 19.13
N LYS A 403 -35.45 59.68 18.05
CA LYS A 403 -36.16 59.92 16.79
C LYS A 403 -37.67 59.72 16.91
N ILE A 404 -38.11 58.70 17.64
CA ILE A 404 -39.53 58.46 17.88
C ILE A 404 -40.12 59.60 18.72
N GLU A 405 -39.44 60.04 19.77
CA GLU A 405 -39.86 61.19 20.58
C GLU A 405 -39.99 62.46 19.73
N HIS A 406 -39.01 62.72 18.85
CA HIS A 406 -39.04 63.84 17.92
C HIS A 406 -40.19 63.73 16.90
N GLN A 407 -40.40 62.57 16.28
CA GLN A 407 -41.51 62.34 15.34
C GLN A 407 -42.87 62.53 16.01
N LEU A 408 -43.03 62.09 17.26
CA LEU A 408 -44.25 62.31 18.02
C LEU A 408 -44.47 63.81 18.34
N GLN A 409 -43.40 64.56 18.62
CA GLN A 409 -43.48 66.01 18.80
C GLN A 409 -43.84 66.73 17.48
N ALA A 410 -43.27 66.31 16.36
CA ALA A 410 -43.60 66.82 15.02
C ALA A 410 -45.08 66.59 14.67
N GLN A 411 -45.58 65.36 14.86
CA GLN A 411 -46.99 65.02 14.60
C GLN A 411 -47.97 65.81 15.49
N ARG A 412 -47.61 66.04 16.76
CA ARG A 412 -48.42 66.90 17.66
C ARG A 412 -48.47 68.34 17.16
N LEU A 413 -47.33 68.89 16.74
CA LEU A 413 -47.26 70.26 16.22
C LEU A 413 -47.96 70.41 14.87
N GLU A 414 -47.89 69.41 13.99
CA GLU A 414 -48.68 69.37 12.75
C GLU A 414 -50.18 69.39 13.04
N HIS A 415 -50.63 68.58 14.01
CA HIS A 415 -52.02 68.57 14.45
C HIS A 415 -52.45 69.94 15.02
N ASP A 416 -51.64 70.55 15.86
CA ASP A 416 -51.93 71.87 16.46
C ASP A 416 -51.97 72.98 15.39
N LEU A 417 -51.11 72.91 14.38
CA LEU A 417 -51.12 73.81 13.22
C LEU A 417 -52.40 73.63 12.39
N GLU A 418 -52.79 72.39 12.08
CA GLU A 418 -54.05 72.11 11.38
C GLU A 418 -55.28 72.62 12.16
N VAL A 419 -55.29 72.42 13.48
CA VAL A 419 -56.37 72.89 14.36
C VAL A 419 -56.41 74.42 14.38
N ASN A 420 -55.27 75.10 14.48
CA ASN A 420 -55.20 76.56 14.42
C ASN A 420 -55.67 77.10 13.05
N GLN A 421 -55.29 76.45 11.94
CA GLN A 421 -55.75 76.80 10.58
C GLN A 421 -57.27 76.68 10.40
N ARG A 422 -57.93 75.76 11.12
CA ARG A 422 -59.39 75.54 11.04
C ARG A 422 -60.21 76.57 11.83
N GLN A 423 -59.62 77.33 12.74
CA GLN A 423 -60.33 78.33 13.57
C GLN A 423 -60.35 79.72 12.87
N GLN A 424 -61.45 80.47 12.98
CA GLN A 424 -61.63 81.77 12.28
C GLN A 424 -61.02 82.98 13.04
N GLN A 425 -60.52 83.97 12.26
CA GLN A 425 -59.56 85.05 12.56
C GLN A 425 -59.81 85.90 13.83
N SER A 426 -58.93 85.77 14.85
CA SER A 426 -58.83 86.67 16.02
C SER A 426 -57.36 87.02 16.35
N LEU A 427 -57.11 88.13 17.06
CA LEU A 427 -55.74 88.56 17.44
C LEU A 427 -54.96 87.50 18.25
N ARG A 428 -55.64 86.73 19.11
CA ARG A 428 -55.04 85.63 19.88
C ARG A 428 -54.50 84.50 18.99
N GLN A 429 -55.05 84.31 17.79
CA GLN A 429 -54.55 83.30 16.84
C GLN A 429 -53.25 83.74 16.17
N GLN A 430 -53.06 85.04 15.95
CA GLN A 430 -51.79 85.54 15.39
C GLN A 430 -50.64 85.30 16.38
N GLU A 431 -50.90 85.52 17.68
CA GLU A 431 -49.95 85.20 18.76
C GLU A 431 -49.69 83.69 18.85
N GLN A 432 -50.73 82.86 18.77
CA GLN A 432 -50.59 81.39 18.78
C GLN A 432 -49.89 80.85 17.53
N ALA A 433 -50.12 81.42 16.35
CA ALA A 433 -49.44 81.05 15.12
C ALA A 433 -47.96 81.44 15.17
N ALA A 434 -47.64 82.62 15.69
CA ALA A 434 -46.25 83.02 15.93
C ALA A 434 -45.54 82.06 16.89
N TRP A 435 -46.21 81.64 17.97
CA TRP A 435 -45.68 80.65 18.91
C TRP A 435 -45.48 79.27 18.26
N LEU A 436 -46.43 78.78 17.48
CA LEU A 436 -46.30 77.51 16.74
C LEU A 436 -45.18 77.56 15.69
N HIS A 437 -44.98 78.70 15.02
CA HIS A 437 -43.85 78.88 14.10
C HIS A 437 -42.50 78.91 14.82
N GLU A 438 -42.45 79.47 16.03
CA GLU A 438 -41.26 79.40 16.87
C GLU A 438 -40.97 77.96 17.32
N GLN A 439 -42.00 77.20 17.70
CA GLN A 439 -41.90 75.76 17.98
C GLN A 439 -41.44 74.95 16.75
N GLN A 440 -41.93 75.29 15.56
CA GLN A 440 -41.52 74.67 14.31
C GLN A 440 -40.03 74.92 14.00
N ARG A 441 -39.54 76.15 14.26
CA ARG A 441 -38.11 76.46 14.14
C ARG A 441 -37.28 75.68 15.17
N GLN A 442 -37.78 75.53 16.40
CA GLN A 442 -37.11 74.72 17.44
C GLN A 442 -37.02 73.24 17.05
N LEU A 443 -38.07 72.67 16.43
CA LEU A 443 -38.01 71.31 15.88
C LEU A 443 -36.98 71.17 14.75
N GLN A 444 -36.91 72.13 13.83
CA GLN A 444 -35.92 72.10 12.74
C GLN A 444 -34.48 72.15 13.26
N LEU A 445 -34.22 72.97 14.28
CA LEU A 445 -32.92 72.99 14.95
C LEU A 445 -32.64 71.66 15.69
N ARG A 446 -33.68 71.04 16.26
CA ARG A 446 -33.54 69.72 16.89
C ARG A 446 -33.32 68.61 15.86
N GLU A 447 -33.88 68.69 14.67
CA GLU A 447 -33.60 67.77 13.55
C GLU A 447 -32.13 67.82 13.17
N GLN A 448 -31.58 69.02 12.98
CA GLN A 448 -30.16 69.21 12.71
C GLN A 448 -29.28 68.65 13.84
N ALA A 449 -29.67 68.88 15.10
CA ALA A 449 -28.97 68.30 16.25
C ALA A 449 -29.04 66.75 16.27
N LEU A 450 -30.18 66.15 15.91
CA LEU A 450 -30.32 64.69 15.80
C LEU A 450 -29.51 64.10 14.64
N GLU A 451 -29.36 64.84 13.54
CA GLU A 451 -28.46 64.46 12.44
C GLU A 451 -27.00 64.50 12.89
N GLU A 452 -26.59 65.55 13.61
CA GLU A 452 -25.25 65.65 14.21
C GLU A 452 -25.00 64.55 15.24
N GLU A 453 -25.95 64.25 16.13
CA GLU A 453 -25.90 63.13 17.08
C GLU A 453 -25.82 61.78 16.32
N ALA A 454 -26.54 61.62 15.20
CA ALA A 454 -26.43 60.45 14.33
C ALA A 454 -25.07 60.34 13.62
N HIS A 455 -24.45 61.46 13.28
CA HIS A 455 -23.08 61.48 12.75
C HIS A 455 -22.04 61.13 13.83
N GLN A 456 -22.20 61.67 15.05
CA GLN A 456 -21.32 61.39 16.18
C GLN A 456 -21.40 59.92 16.60
N THR A 457 -22.61 59.34 16.66
CA THR A 457 -22.79 57.91 16.96
C THR A 457 -22.18 57.00 15.90
N ARG A 458 -22.22 57.36 14.61
CA ARG A 458 -21.46 56.63 13.57
C ARG A 458 -19.95 56.66 13.85
N LEU A 459 -19.39 57.82 14.22
CA LEU A 459 -17.97 57.91 14.56
C LEU A 459 -17.62 57.11 15.82
N LEU A 460 -18.47 57.17 16.84
CA LEU A 460 -18.32 56.38 18.07
C LEU A 460 -18.39 54.87 17.77
N SER A 461 -19.31 54.44 16.91
CA SER A 461 -19.42 53.03 16.51
C SER A 461 -18.14 52.51 15.83
N LEU A 462 -17.52 53.32 14.95
CA LEU A 462 -16.23 52.99 14.34
C LEU A 462 -15.10 52.93 15.39
N SER A 463 -15.11 53.84 16.37
CA SER A 463 -14.13 53.80 17.46
C SER A 463 -14.29 52.54 18.33
N LEU A 464 -15.53 52.14 18.63
CA LEU A 464 -15.84 50.93 19.38
C LEU A 464 -15.45 49.67 18.60
N GLU A 465 -15.66 49.65 17.28
CA GLU A 465 -15.14 48.59 16.40
C GLU A 465 -13.63 48.48 16.53
N THR A 466 -12.89 49.59 16.45
CA THR A 466 -11.42 49.54 16.60
C THR A 466 -10.98 49.06 17.99
N GLU A 467 -11.68 49.45 19.06
CA GLU A 467 -11.38 49.00 20.42
C GLU A 467 -11.67 47.51 20.61
N VAL A 468 -12.80 47.02 20.11
CA VAL A 468 -13.14 45.60 20.20
C VAL A 468 -12.18 44.77 19.37
N ARG A 469 -11.81 45.21 18.16
CA ARG A 469 -10.75 44.57 17.37
C ARG A 469 -9.42 44.58 18.12
N ALA A 470 -9.03 45.67 18.79
CA ALA A 470 -7.82 45.69 19.62
C ALA A 470 -7.88 44.68 20.77
N ARG A 471 -9.05 44.48 21.39
CA ARG A 471 -9.26 43.43 22.41
C ARG A 471 -9.23 42.03 21.81
N GLU A 472 -9.78 41.81 20.61
CA GLU A 472 -9.65 40.55 19.85
C GLU A 472 -8.19 40.21 19.63
N PHE A 473 -7.40 41.14 19.09
CA PHE A 473 -5.98 40.94 18.85
C PHE A 473 -5.24 40.57 20.14
N LYS A 474 -5.51 41.26 21.26
CA LYS A 474 -4.92 40.91 22.57
C LYS A 474 -5.31 39.50 23.04
N ARG A 475 -6.56 39.08 22.82
CA ARG A 475 -7.02 37.71 23.17
C ARG A 475 -6.36 36.64 22.30
N ILE A 476 -6.18 36.92 21.01
CA ILE A 476 -5.49 36.02 20.08
C ILE A 476 -4.02 35.89 20.48
N GLN A 477 -3.33 37.02 20.72
CA GLN A 477 -1.93 37.02 21.17
C GLN A 477 -1.74 36.27 22.48
N ALA A 478 -2.56 36.54 23.50
CA ALA A 478 -2.47 35.85 24.79
C ALA A 478 -2.65 34.33 24.63
N TRP A 479 -3.57 33.91 23.76
CA TRP A 479 -3.79 32.48 23.48
C TRP A 479 -2.65 31.86 22.66
N GLU A 480 -2.09 32.58 21.68
CA GLU A 480 -0.90 32.15 20.94
C GLU A 480 0.31 31.99 21.87
N ASP A 481 0.48 32.91 22.84
CA ASP A 481 1.51 32.83 23.88
C ASP A 481 1.29 31.61 24.80
N GLU A 482 0.04 31.35 25.22
CA GLU A 482 -0.31 30.14 25.98
C GLU A 482 0.02 28.85 25.19
N LEU A 483 -0.27 28.82 23.89
CA LEU A 483 0.01 27.68 23.02
C LEU A 483 1.52 27.49 22.80
N ALA A 484 2.27 28.58 22.66
CA ALA A 484 3.72 28.54 22.60
C ALA A 484 4.33 28.01 23.92
N GLN A 485 3.80 28.44 25.07
CA GLN A 485 4.21 27.94 26.38
C GLN A 485 3.88 26.44 26.53
N GLN A 486 2.70 25.99 26.08
CA GLN A 486 2.34 24.57 26.09
C GLN A 486 3.28 23.73 25.23
N ARG A 487 3.63 24.19 24.01
CA ARG A 487 4.61 23.52 23.14
C ARG A 487 5.99 23.46 23.79
N GLN A 488 6.43 24.54 24.45
CA GLN A 488 7.70 24.53 25.19
C GLN A 488 7.68 23.52 26.34
N GLN A 489 6.59 23.43 27.09
CA GLN A 489 6.43 22.44 28.16
C GLN A 489 6.40 21.00 27.63
N GLN A 490 5.77 20.77 26.47
CA GLN A 490 5.78 19.46 25.80
C GLN A 490 7.18 19.08 25.33
N LEU A 491 7.91 19.98 24.69
CA LEU A 491 9.29 19.74 24.28
C LEU A 491 10.20 19.47 25.50
N GLN A 492 9.99 20.21 26.60
CA GLN A 492 10.71 19.98 27.85
C GLN A 492 10.38 18.60 28.44
N SER A 493 9.09 18.20 28.50
CA SER A 493 8.70 16.89 29.04
C SER A 493 9.20 15.74 28.17
N GLU A 494 9.15 15.87 26.84
CA GLU A 494 9.75 14.92 25.90
C GLU A 494 11.26 14.82 26.07
N SER A 495 11.94 15.95 26.27
CA SER A 495 13.40 15.96 26.51
C SER A 495 13.76 15.25 27.81
N VAL A 496 12.95 15.42 28.86
CA VAL A 496 13.11 14.73 30.14
C VAL A 496 12.86 13.23 29.98
N LEU A 497 11.81 12.83 29.25
CA LEU A 497 11.53 11.41 28.96
C LEU A 497 12.64 10.77 28.14
N LYS A 498 13.16 11.45 27.11
CA LYS A 498 14.30 10.98 26.30
C LYS A 498 15.56 10.85 27.17
N ALA A 499 15.83 11.81 28.05
CA ALA A 499 16.95 11.74 28.99
C ALA A 499 16.81 10.58 29.98
N GLN A 500 15.60 10.32 30.50
CA GLN A 500 15.32 9.16 31.37
C GLN A 500 15.51 7.84 30.62
N GLN A 501 15.00 7.72 29.39
CA GLN A 501 15.20 6.53 28.55
C GLN A 501 16.69 6.29 28.26
N GLN A 502 17.43 7.34 27.90
CA GLN A 502 18.88 7.27 27.71
C GLN A 502 19.61 6.87 28.99
N ALA A 503 19.21 7.39 30.16
CA ALA A 503 19.80 7.01 31.44
C ALA A 503 19.56 5.53 31.76
N VAL A 504 18.35 5.01 31.50
CA VAL A 504 18.04 3.58 31.66
C VAL A 504 18.87 2.74 30.68
N GLN A 505 18.95 3.12 29.41
CA GLN A 505 19.79 2.43 28.42
C GLN A 505 21.26 2.41 28.85
N MET A 506 21.81 3.55 29.29
CA MET A 506 23.18 3.63 29.80
C MET A 506 23.39 2.77 31.04
N ALA A 507 22.41 2.68 31.94
CA ALA A 507 22.48 1.79 33.10
C ALA A 507 22.48 0.31 32.67
N THR A 508 21.64 -0.08 31.71
CA THR A 508 21.63 -1.45 31.16
C THR A 508 22.93 -1.81 30.44
N LEU A 509 23.50 -0.88 29.67
CA LEU A 509 24.79 -1.08 29.00
C LEU A 509 25.93 -1.21 30.02
N LYS A 510 25.95 -0.40 31.09
CA LYS A 510 26.92 -0.55 32.18
C LYS A 510 26.82 -1.90 32.87
N GLN A 511 25.60 -2.41 33.09
CA GLN A 511 25.41 -3.75 33.65
C GLN A 511 25.93 -4.84 32.70
N GLN A 512 25.69 -4.73 31.40
CA GLN A 512 26.23 -5.67 30.41
C GLN A 512 27.76 -5.64 30.35
N ILE A 513 28.37 -4.45 30.39
CA ILE A 513 29.83 -4.31 30.45
C ILE A 513 30.38 -4.98 31.71
N ALA A 514 29.79 -4.72 32.88
CA ALA A 514 30.21 -5.34 34.13
C ALA A 514 30.07 -6.87 34.09
N GLN A 515 29.01 -7.40 33.46
CA GLN A 515 28.84 -8.84 33.25
C GLN A 515 29.93 -9.42 32.34
N LEU A 516 30.25 -8.74 31.23
CA LEU A 516 31.31 -9.16 30.31
C LEU A 516 32.69 -9.10 30.97
N GLU A 517 32.98 -8.06 31.75
CA GLU A 517 34.21 -7.96 32.53
C GLU A 517 34.32 -9.10 33.55
N HIS A 518 33.22 -9.44 34.23
CA HIS A 518 33.20 -10.58 35.15
C HIS A 518 33.42 -11.91 34.43
N GLN A 519 32.79 -12.12 33.26
CA GLN A 519 33.01 -13.31 32.44
C GLN A 519 34.47 -13.40 31.96
N GLN A 520 35.08 -12.29 31.53
CA GLN A 520 36.49 -12.26 31.15
C GLN A 520 37.39 -12.58 32.34
N ALA A 521 37.12 -12.03 33.52
CA ALA A 521 37.88 -12.35 34.73
C ALA A 521 37.74 -13.84 35.11
N GLN A 522 36.55 -14.43 34.97
CA GLN A 522 36.35 -15.87 35.17
C GLN A 522 37.13 -16.70 34.16
N GLN A 523 37.11 -16.33 32.88
CA GLN A 523 37.90 -17.01 31.84
C GLN A 523 39.40 -16.92 32.10
N GLN A 524 39.89 -15.76 32.54
CA GLN A 524 41.28 -15.58 32.93
C GLN A 524 41.64 -16.44 34.16
N ALA A 525 40.76 -16.52 35.16
CA ALA A 525 40.96 -17.37 36.33
C ALA A 525 41.00 -18.86 35.95
N LEU A 526 40.08 -19.33 35.10
CA LEU A 526 40.09 -20.69 34.57
C LEU A 526 41.37 -20.98 33.79
N ALA A 527 41.81 -20.06 32.92
CA ALA A 527 43.06 -20.21 32.18
C ALA A 527 44.30 -20.23 33.11
N GLN A 528 44.28 -19.50 34.22
CA GLN A 528 45.32 -19.58 35.25
C GLN A 528 45.28 -20.92 35.98
N HIS A 529 44.09 -21.41 36.35
CA HIS A 529 43.91 -22.73 36.96
C HIS A 529 44.41 -23.86 36.03
N ASP A 530 44.13 -23.79 34.73
CA ASP A 530 44.63 -24.76 33.74
C ASP A 530 46.15 -24.72 33.59
N LYS A 531 46.76 -23.53 33.68
CA LYS A 531 48.22 -23.40 33.68
C LYS A 531 48.80 -24.03 34.94
N LEU A 532 48.23 -23.76 36.11
CA LEU A 532 48.68 -24.33 37.38
C LEU A 532 48.49 -25.85 37.42
N SER A 533 47.40 -26.38 36.88
CA SER A 533 47.18 -27.83 36.82
C SER A 533 48.19 -28.51 35.89
N ARG A 534 48.54 -27.88 34.76
CA ARG A 534 49.60 -28.37 33.87
C ARG A 534 50.97 -28.32 34.53
N THR A 535 51.31 -27.27 35.28
CA THR A 535 52.60 -27.22 36.00
C THR A 535 52.66 -28.27 37.11
N LEU A 536 51.59 -28.45 37.88
CA LEU A 536 51.50 -29.49 38.90
C LEU A 536 51.59 -30.90 38.31
N ALA A 537 50.96 -31.14 37.15
CA ALA A 537 51.05 -32.43 36.45
C ALA A 537 52.47 -32.72 35.95
N LEU A 538 53.17 -31.71 35.44
CA LEU A 538 54.57 -31.85 35.04
C LEU A 538 55.48 -32.11 36.25
N GLU A 539 55.29 -31.37 37.35
CA GLU A 539 56.02 -31.61 38.60
C GLU A 539 55.81 -33.01 39.15
N ALA A 540 54.57 -33.54 39.10
CA ALA A 540 54.27 -34.91 39.48
C ALA A 540 55.03 -35.93 38.61
N GLN A 541 55.09 -35.72 37.28
CA GLN A 541 55.86 -36.57 36.38
C GLN A 541 57.37 -36.52 36.67
N TYR A 542 57.92 -35.35 36.96
CA TYR A 542 59.33 -35.23 37.35
C TYR A 542 59.61 -35.93 38.68
N ALA A 543 58.72 -35.80 39.67
CA ALA A 543 58.84 -36.49 40.94
C ALA A 543 58.77 -38.02 40.78
N GLU A 544 57.89 -38.53 39.92
CA GLU A 544 57.82 -39.97 39.58
C GLU A 544 59.11 -40.47 38.92
N LEU A 545 59.67 -39.71 37.97
CA LEU A 545 60.94 -40.04 37.32
C LEU A 545 62.13 -40.01 38.30
N GLU A 546 62.15 -39.06 39.22
CA GLU A 546 63.17 -39.00 40.28
C GLU A 546 63.05 -40.19 41.23
N GLN A 547 61.84 -40.55 41.65
CA GLN A 547 61.61 -41.74 42.48
C GLN A 547 62.04 -43.02 41.75
N GLN A 548 61.73 -43.16 40.46
CA GLN A 548 62.19 -44.30 39.65
C GLN A 548 63.71 -44.36 39.55
N ARG A 549 64.39 -43.22 39.36
CA ARG A 549 65.87 -43.16 39.37
C ARG A 549 66.44 -43.57 40.73
N GLN A 550 65.85 -43.09 41.82
CA GLN A 550 66.27 -43.47 43.17
C GLN A 550 66.08 -44.98 43.39
N GLN A 551 64.94 -45.54 43.02
CA GLN A 551 64.69 -46.99 43.11
C GLN A 551 65.69 -47.80 42.27
N GLN A 552 65.97 -47.40 41.03
CA GLN A 552 66.98 -48.05 40.19
C GLN A 552 68.37 -47.98 40.83
N SER A 553 68.74 -46.86 41.44
CA SER A 553 70.02 -46.72 42.15
C SER A 553 70.11 -47.63 43.38
N HIS A 554 69.02 -47.78 44.15
CA HIS A 554 68.96 -48.70 45.29
C HIS A 554 69.04 -50.17 44.85
N VAL A 555 68.35 -50.56 43.78
CA VAL A 555 68.42 -51.91 43.23
C VAL A 555 69.84 -52.22 42.72
N ALA A 556 70.49 -51.28 42.03
CA ALA A 556 71.87 -51.45 41.57
C ALA A 556 72.88 -51.61 42.73
N GLN A 557 72.71 -50.85 43.82
CA GLN A 557 73.52 -50.99 45.03
C GLN A 557 73.31 -52.37 45.70
N ALA A 558 72.06 -52.81 45.85
CA ALA A 558 71.76 -54.12 46.43
C ALA A 558 72.32 -55.29 45.60
N GLN A 559 72.31 -55.17 44.26
CA GLN A 559 72.92 -56.17 43.37
C GLN A 559 74.44 -56.24 43.53
N ALA A 560 75.12 -55.09 43.63
CA ALA A 560 76.57 -55.05 43.85
C ALA A 560 76.97 -55.64 45.21
N GLU A 561 76.19 -55.39 46.27
CA GLU A 561 76.41 -55.97 47.59
C GLU A 561 76.25 -57.50 47.57
N LEU A 562 75.24 -58.02 46.86
CA LEU A 562 75.02 -59.45 46.71
C LEU A 562 76.18 -60.15 45.98
N GLU A 563 76.70 -59.55 44.90
CA GLU A 563 77.87 -60.08 44.18
C GLU A 563 79.12 -60.14 45.06
N VAL A 564 79.35 -59.14 45.91
CA VAL A 564 80.46 -59.13 46.88
C VAL A 564 80.28 -60.23 47.92
N GLN A 565 79.05 -60.47 48.39
CA GLN A 565 78.78 -61.56 49.34
C GLN A 565 79.01 -62.94 48.71
N LEU A 566 78.56 -63.16 47.47
CA LEU A 566 78.79 -64.43 46.76
C LEU A 566 80.28 -64.73 46.59
N ARG A 567 81.09 -63.72 46.21
CA ARG A 567 82.56 -63.88 46.12
C ARG A 567 83.20 -64.21 47.47
N LYS A 568 82.68 -63.68 48.57
CA LYS A 568 83.16 -64.04 49.92
C LYS A 568 82.80 -65.48 50.28
N PHE A 569 81.59 -65.95 49.94
CA PHE A 569 81.20 -67.34 50.18
C PHE A 569 82.03 -68.34 49.35
N GLU A 570 82.31 -68.02 48.09
CA GLU A 570 83.19 -68.84 47.24
C GLU A 570 84.61 -68.94 47.81
N ALA A 571 85.16 -67.85 48.35
CA ALA A 571 86.48 -67.86 49.00
C ALA A 571 86.52 -68.69 50.29
N ILE A 572 85.45 -68.71 51.09
CA ILE A 572 85.37 -69.49 52.33
C ILE A 572 85.24 -71.00 52.03
N ALA A 573 84.58 -71.37 50.93
CA ALA A 573 84.41 -72.78 50.54
C ALA A 573 85.75 -73.47 50.20
N ALA A 574 86.73 -72.74 49.68
CA ALA A 574 88.02 -73.26 49.21
C ALA A 574 89.08 -73.51 50.32
N LEU A 575 88.80 -73.16 51.57
CA LEU A 575 89.74 -73.32 52.70
C LEU A 575 89.75 -74.76 53.28
N SER A 576 90.86 -75.19 53.88
CA SER A 576 90.97 -76.51 54.56
C SER A 576 90.13 -76.57 55.85
N GLU A 577 89.67 -77.75 56.28
CA GLU A 577 88.69 -77.89 57.39
C GLU A 577 89.16 -77.29 58.73
N THR A 578 90.47 -77.31 59.00
CA THR A 578 91.06 -76.66 60.17
C THR A 578 91.15 -75.13 60.01
N SER A 579 91.32 -74.64 58.77
CA SER A 579 91.30 -73.20 58.45
C SER A 579 89.89 -72.62 58.50
N LYS A 580 88.86 -73.42 58.17
CA LYS A 580 87.44 -73.01 58.26
C LYS A 580 87.02 -72.73 59.70
N ILE A 581 87.59 -73.42 60.69
CA ILE A 581 87.35 -73.17 62.12
C ILE A 581 87.99 -71.86 62.60
N ALA A 582 89.14 -71.49 62.05
CA ALA A 582 89.85 -70.27 62.44
C ALA A 582 89.22 -68.98 61.87
N VAL A 583 88.51 -69.08 60.74
CA VAL A 583 87.89 -67.95 60.04
C VAL A 583 86.39 -67.83 60.34
N ALA A 584 85.74 -68.90 60.81
CA ALA A 584 84.32 -68.87 61.14
C ALA A 584 84.03 -68.03 62.39
N ASP A 585 82.89 -67.34 62.39
CA ASP A 585 82.36 -66.65 63.57
C ASP A 585 82.25 -67.59 64.77
N GLN A 586 82.46 -67.04 65.96
CA GLN A 586 82.69 -67.78 67.22
C GLN A 586 81.62 -68.86 67.51
N ALA A 587 80.36 -68.62 67.13
CA ALA A 587 79.28 -69.59 67.27
C ALA A 587 79.40 -70.79 66.30
N ASN A 588 79.83 -70.54 65.06
CA ASN A 588 80.01 -71.55 64.02
C ASN A 588 81.32 -72.32 64.19
N ALA A 589 82.37 -71.67 64.69
CA ALA A 589 83.63 -72.32 65.07
C ALA A 589 83.41 -73.35 66.20
N ALA A 590 82.58 -73.03 67.20
CA ALA A 590 82.24 -73.94 68.29
C ALA A 590 81.53 -75.21 67.78
N MET A 591 80.53 -75.06 66.90
CA MET A 591 79.82 -76.21 66.32
C MET A 591 80.72 -77.09 65.45
N LEU A 592 81.62 -76.49 64.65
CA LEU A 592 82.58 -77.25 63.85
C LEU A 592 83.61 -77.98 64.72
N THR A 593 84.01 -77.41 65.86
CA THR A 593 84.87 -78.12 66.83
C THR A 593 84.15 -79.26 67.54
N ASP A 594 82.85 -79.14 67.81
CA ASP A 594 82.07 -80.19 68.44
C ASP A 594 81.80 -81.36 67.49
N VAL A 595 81.62 -81.10 66.19
CA VAL A 595 81.53 -82.16 65.16
C VAL A 595 82.85 -82.93 65.04
N LEU A 596 84.00 -82.24 65.07
CA LEU A 596 85.31 -82.90 65.11
C LEU A 596 85.52 -83.69 66.41
N LYS A 597 85.11 -83.16 67.57
CA LYS A 597 85.14 -83.88 68.84
C LYS A 597 84.27 -85.14 68.79
N LEU A 598 83.05 -85.07 68.24
CA LEU A 598 82.17 -86.23 68.08
C LEU A 598 82.77 -87.30 67.15
N GLN A 599 83.43 -86.89 66.07
CA GLN A 599 84.16 -87.83 65.20
C GLN A 599 85.35 -88.49 65.92
N THR A 600 86.02 -87.79 66.85
CA THR A 600 87.08 -88.39 67.68
C THR A 600 86.55 -89.25 68.84
N MET A 601 85.38 -88.92 69.40
CA MET A 601 84.74 -89.68 70.49
C MET A 601 84.13 -91.01 70.04
N ALA A 602 83.85 -91.17 68.74
CA ALA A 602 83.38 -92.43 68.16
C ALA A 602 84.42 -93.58 68.20
N ALA A 603 85.68 -93.31 68.59
CA ALA A 603 86.78 -94.27 68.57
C ALA A 603 87.20 -94.86 69.95
N MET A 604 86.51 -94.57 71.07
CA MET A 604 86.95 -94.98 72.43
C MET A 604 85.95 -95.87 73.20
N SER A 605 86.45 -96.69 74.14
CA SER A 605 85.71 -97.79 74.81
C SER A 605 84.88 -97.37 76.04
N PRO A 606 83.83 -98.14 76.40
CA PRO A 606 82.73 -97.68 77.27
C PRO A 606 83.09 -97.39 78.73
N GLU A 607 84.17 -97.97 79.26
CA GLU A 607 84.59 -97.77 80.66
C GLU A 607 85.29 -96.41 80.87
N GLN A 608 85.77 -95.75 79.81
CA GLN A 608 86.33 -94.38 79.86
C GLN A 608 85.25 -93.29 79.77
N ILE A 609 84.04 -93.65 79.30
CA ILE A 609 82.90 -92.73 79.17
C ILE A 609 82.20 -92.51 80.53
N LEU A 610 82.26 -93.50 81.43
CA LEU A 610 81.72 -93.40 82.78
C LEU A 610 82.58 -92.53 83.73
N ALA A 611 83.87 -92.36 83.44
CA ALA A 611 84.77 -91.51 84.24
C ALA A 611 84.64 -90.01 83.92
N ILE A 612 84.05 -89.63 82.79
CA ILE A 612 83.89 -88.23 82.35
C ILE A 612 82.48 -87.69 82.67
N GLN A 613 81.48 -88.56 82.84
CA GLN A 613 80.10 -88.17 83.18
C GLN A 613 79.88 -87.85 84.67
N ALA A 614 80.89 -87.98 85.53
CA ALA A 614 80.80 -87.69 86.97
C ALA A 614 81.34 -86.31 87.37
N ALA A 615 81.72 -85.44 86.43
CA ALA A 615 82.23 -84.10 86.72
C ALA A 615 81.50 -83.03 85.90
N GLN A 616 80.85 -82.12 86.62
CA GLN A 616 80.50 -80.73 86.25
C GLN A 616 79.06 -80.44 85.81
N SER A 617 78.48 -79.56 86.62
CA SER A 617 77.10 -79.17 86.83
C SER A 617 76.71 -77.86 86.12
N GLU A 618 75.43 -77.50 86.26
CA GLU A 618 74.93 -76.14 86.56
C GLU A 618 74.87 -75.02 85.49
N HIS A 619 75.39 -75.14 84.26
CA HIS A 619 75.38 -74.00 83.32
C HIS A 619 74.20 -73.89 82.31
N ALA A 620 73.20 -74.77 82.37
CA ALA A 620 72.03 -74.69 81.46
C ALA A 620 70.92 -73.72 81.90
N ALA A 621 71.05 -73.06 83.06
CA ALA A 621 69.94 -72.31 83.68
C ALA A 621 70.03 -70.78 83.59
N GLN A 622 71.13 -70.16 83.14
CA GLN A 622 71.30 -68.70 83.30
C GLN A 622 71.67 -67.88 82.05
N ALA A 623 71.94 -68.49 80.89
CA ALA A 623 72.25 -67.71 79.67
C ALA A 623 71.05 -67.47 78.72
N VAL A 624 69.89 -68.10 78.96
CA VAL A 624 68.67 -67.91 78.15
C VAL A 624 67.79 -66.76 78.68
N ALA A 625 68.11 -66.22 79.86
CA ALA A 625 67.29 -65.21 80.54
C ALA A 625 67.57 -63.74 80.14
N GLU A 626 68.60 -63.46 79.32
CA GLU A 626 69.03 -62.08 79.02
C GLU A 626 68.76 -61.61 77.59
N VAL A 627 68.35 -62.48 76.67
CA VAL A 627 68.03 -62.11 75.26
C VAL A 627 66.53 -61.87 75.03
N LYS A 628 65.67 -62.04 76.05
CA LYS A 628 64.21 -61.86 75.90
C LYS A 628 63.63 -60.66 76.65
N ARG A 629 64.43 -59.60 76.86
CA ARG A 629 64.02 -58.36 77.56
C ARG A 629 63.77 -57.13 76.69
N GLN A 630 63.69 -57.25 75.37
CA GLN A 630 63.19 -56.14 74.52
C GLN A 630 62.10 -56.63 73.57
N THR A 631 60.89 -56.69 74.10
CA THR A 631 59.64 -56.82 73.35
C THR A 631 58.87 -55.50 73.48
N HIS A 632 58.96 -54.63 72.48
CA HIS A 632 57.87 -53.70 72.17
C HIS A 632 57.12 -54.26 70.98
N GLY A 633 56.07 -55.01 71.31
CA GLY A 633 55.17 -55.62 70.35
C GLY A 633 54.19 -54.59 69.80
N LEU A 634 54.07 -54.58 68.47
CA LEU A 634 52.82 -54.47 67.74
C LEU A 634 52.93 -55.46 66.58
N SER A 635 51.97 -56.39 66.48
CA SER A 635 51.89 -57.37 65.39
C SER A 635 51.58 -56.65 64.08
N TRP A 636 52.19 -57.10 62.99
CA TRP A 636 51.93 -56.63 61.62
C TRP A 636 50.42 -56.61 61.29
N GLU A 637 49.64 -57.50 61.89
CA GLU A 637 48.18 -57.58 61.73
C GLU A 637 47.44 -56.35 62.30
N ASP A 638 47.89 -55.75 63.40
CA ASP A 638 47.27 -54.55 63.95
C ASP A 638 47.60 -53.29 63.13
N THR A 639 48.77 -53.25 62.50
CA THR A 639 49.13 -52.15 61.57
C THR A 639 48.33 -52.22 60.27
N VAL A 640 48.04 -53.42 59.77
CA VAL A 640 47.18 -53.62 58.60
C VAL A 640 45.73 -53.30 58.93
N ARG A 641 45.25 -53.63 60.15
CA ARG A 641 43.89 -53.29 60.59
C ARG A 641 43.68 -51.78 60.69
N MET A 642 44.62 -51.03 61.28
CA MET A 642 44.53 -49.56 61.36
C MET A 642 44.61 -48.87 59.99
N LEU A 643 45.40 -49.40 59.05
CA LEU A 643 45.44 -48.87 57.68
C LEU A 643 44.13 -49.15 56.93
N HIS A 644 43.51 -50.30 57.17
CA HIS A 644 42.22 -50.65 56.56
C HIS A 644 41.08 -49.79 57.12
N GLU A 645 41.05 -49.56 58.44
CA GLU A 645 40.09 -48.65 59.09
C GLU A 645 40.23 -47.22 58.54
N ARG A 646 41.46 -46.72 58.38
CA ARG A 646 41.71 -45.37 57.85
C ARG A 646 41.29 -45.18 56.39
N VAL A 647 41.42 -46.23 55.56
CA VAL A 647 40.95 -46.21 54.16
C VAL A 647 39.42 -46.29 54.09
N GLN A 648 38.76 -46.99 55.01
CA GLN A 648 37.30 -47.00 55.07
C GLN A 648 36.72 -45.67 55.56
N GLU A 649 37.38 -45.01 56.52
CA GLU A 649 37.00 -43.66 56.98
C GLU A 649 37.12 -42.62 55.86
N GLU A 650 38.18 -42.65 55.04
CA GLU A 650 38.31 -41.74 53.88
C GLU A 650 37.23 -41.98 52.82
N ARG A 651 36.84 -43.24 52.58
CA ARG A 651 35.77 -43.56 51.62
C ARG A 651 34.41 -43.08 52.12
N ALA A 652 34.13 -43.25 53.40
CA ALA A 652 32.90 -42.76 54.03
C ALA A 652 32.83 -41.22 54.01
N GLN A 653 33.94 -40.53 54.24
CA GLN A 653 34.00 -39.06 54.17
C GLN A 653 33.76 -38.54 52.75
N ARG A 654 34.31 -39.20 51.71
CA ARG A 654 34.06 -38.81 50.31
C ARG A 654 32.62 -39.05 49.89
N GLN A 655 31.98 -40.13 50.36
CA GLN A 655 30.55 -40.37 50.12
C GLN A 655 29.67 -39.31 50.81
N ALA A 656 29.95 -38.99 52.07
CA ALA A 656 29.23 -37.94 52.79
C ALA A 656 29.45 -36.53 52.21
N GLU A 657 30.56 -36.27 51.54
CA GLU A 657 30.80 -35.01 50.82
C GLU A 657 30.06 -34.97 49.47
N GLN A 658 29.98 -36.10 48.76
CA GLN A 658 29.19 -36.22 47.54
C GLN A 658 27.68 -36.08 47.81
N GLU A 659 27.17 -36.68 48.88
CA GLU A 659 25.78 -36.53 49.30
C GLU A 659 25.45 -35.08 49.66
N ARG A 660 26.33 -34.39 50.40
CA ARG A 660 26.17 -32.95 50.69
C ARG A 660 26.16 -32.08 49.44
N ARG A 661 27.01 -32.36 48.44
CA ARG A 661 26.97 -31.65 47.16
C ARG A 661 25.68 -31.92 46.40
N HIS A 662 25.21 -33.17 46.42
CA HIS A 662 23.96 -33.55 45.77
C HIS A 662 22.73 -32.92 46.44
N GLU A 663 22.72 -32.74 47.77
CA GLU A 663 21.67 -32.00 48.49
C GLU A 663 21.69 -30.51 48.16
N ILE A 664 22.87 -29.89 48.07
CA ILE A 664 23.01 -28.48 47.67
C ILE A 664 22.49 -28.27 46.24
N ASP A 665 22.80 -29.19 45.32
CA ASP A 665 22.32 -29.10 43.94
C ASP A 665 20.80 -29.28 43.83
N LEU A 666 20.20 -30.15 44.65
CA LEU A 666 18.74 -30.29 44.74
C LEU A 666 18.08 -29.03 45.34
N GLN A 667 18.67 -28.42 46.36
CA GLN A 667 18.18 -27.15 46.93
C GLN A 667 18.28 -26.00 45.92
N ASN A 668 19.36 -25.92 45.14
CA ASN A 668 19.52 -24.94 44.07
C ASN A 668 18.51 -25.16 42.93
N ALA A 669 18.25 -26.41 42.54
CA ALA A 669 17.24 -26.75 41.56
C ALA A 669 15.81 -26.40 42.03
N GLN A 670 15.50 -26.62 43.32
CA GLN A 670 14.23 -26.21 43.93
C GLN A 670 14.11 -24.68 44.01
N GLY A 671 15.18 -23.96 44.35
CA GLY A 671 15.21 -22.49 44.34
C GLY A 671 14.97 -21.89 42.96
N LEU A 672 15.53 -22.51 41.91
CA LEU A 672 15.30 -22.11 40.51
C LEU A 672 13.88 -22.43 40.01
N ALA A 673 13.25 -23.49 40.53
CA ALA A 673 11.86 -23.83 40.20
C ALA A 673 10.85 -22.85 40.83
N PHE A 674 11.11 -22.35 42.06
CA PHE A 674 10.27 -21.34 42.70
C PHE A 674 10.36 -19.94 42.06
N ALA A 675 11.45 -19.64 41.32
CA ALA A 675 11.62 -18.35 40.64
C ALA A 675 10.87 -18.25 39.29
N ARG A 676 10.23 -19.32 38.80
CA ARG A 676 9.55 -19.37 37.48
C ARG A 676 8.03 -19.48 37.51
N THR A 677 7.38 -19.40 38.68
CA THR A 677 5.91 -19.31 38.77
C THR A 677 5.46 -17.85 38.86
N PRO A 678 4.73 -17.30 37.86
CA PRO A 678 4.16 -15.95 37.94
C PRO A 678 3.00 -15.90 38.97
N PRO A 679 2.76 -14.75 39.63
CA PRO A 679 1.67 -14.61 40.59
C PRO A 679 0.32 -14.56 39.86
N TYR A 680 -0.47 -15.63 39.97
CA TYR A 680 -1.91 -15.56 39.73
C TYR A 680 -2.57 -14.87 40.93
N GLY A 681 -3.00 -13.62 40.73
CA GLY A 681 -3.89 -12.93 41.67
C GLY A 681 -5.32 -13.49 41.61
N PRO A 682 -6.04 -13.56 42.75
CA PRO A 682 -7.43 -14.02 42.76
C PRO A 682 -8.36 -12.96 42.16
N LEU A 683 -9.20 -13.38 41.21
CA LEU A 683 -10.37 -12.65 40.75
C LEU A 683 -11.39 -12.55 41.90
N GLN A 684 -11.57 -11.35 42.45
CA GLN A 684 -12.75 -11.02 43.24
C GLN A 684 -13.84 -10.52 42.29
N GLY A 685 -14.96 -11.25 42.27
CA GLY A 685 -16.18 -10.82 41.60
C GLY A 685 -16.85 -9.65 42.32
N LYS A 686 -17.36 -8.72 41.52
CA LYS A 686 -18.53 -7.89 41.79
C LYS A 686 -19.47 -8.02 40.60
#